data_AF-A0A5N6X7H5-F1
#
_entry.id   AF-A0A5N6X7H5-F1
#
_cell.length_a   1.000
_cell.length_b   1.000
_cell.length_c   1.000
_cell.angle_alpha   90.00
_cell.angle_beta   90.00
_cell.angle_gamma   90.00
#
_symmetry.space_group_name_H-M   'P 1'
#
loop_
_entity.id
_entity.type
_entity.pdbx_description
1 polymer ?
#
loop_
_entity_poly.entity_id
_entity_poly.type
_entity_poly.pdbx_seq_one_letter_code
_entity_poly.pdbx_strand_id
1 'polypeptide(L)'
;MRLTHDDYTVAWICALPLEMTAAKAMLDTLHHLLPQAENDYNSYTLGSIHGHNIVVACLPSGVYGTIAASTVISQLCSTFPRIQFGLMVGIGGGVPSTGADIRLGDVVVSKPTPTSCGVIQYDYGKSTHNGRFQRTGSLNKPPRVLLTAISQMQSDNMMGDRPVHGIISRALLKNQAMQEQFSRPQEDLLFHTQYNHQPGALDCSNCDRGKVLARALRPIDGPYIHYGLIASGDQVIKDATTRDTIAQESGMGVLCFEMEAAGLMDQLPSLVIRGICDYCDSHKNKSWQGYAAIVAAAYAKVLLSVVPVHHHHHKLELRKMKEKAWMVPFGKNTRFIGRESEIAELEGRIENSKGASKIAICGLGGVGKTQIALELAYRLQSRNSDYSVFWIPCTSHESVEQAYMTLAQTVGIHNVQPAEAKNSVKAFLSQSTGRWLLIFDNADDIDMWIQSCAGNPNPVLVDFLPQSDQGRILFTTRNRKLAVKLASSDVIDISEPDIETTTKILDNLLIKKDLLDDHDTTMALIEQLAFLPLAIAQAAAYINENDIGFTEYVMLLQEPEPEVIELLSEGFGDGEQYKSANPVATTWLISFQQIQRLSQLAADYLSFMACISPRDIPQSLLPSAISKKKKVEAIGLLKAFSFINEQAEGRLSLHRLVYYATRNWMRKNRQLDPYIRKTADQLNHVFPTEDHTNRTLWRQYLPHAVALISQREFLEQQKIYAALLEKVGMCLYRDGRYGEAEDPVLRAMDINIQILGREHTSTLDSMARLAWIHMKQGRWKDAEQLQVHVLAASKRVLGPKHLDTLASMNDLACTYHEQGRQEESENLQIQALAALKETLGLEHAVTLTSMNNLASVYRHQMRWKEAEDLERQVIKLRKRVLGSDHPDTVTAMNNMALIYQGQERWKEAEALGAQVIEARKTIIGEEHPDTLASMIVLALGYKDQKRWKEAEDLMLKVIKTQKQVIGPEHLDTLNGLEWLASTYWSQGRWRDAEKIYSDLVETHKRVLGPKHPKTVSNMAWLAHIYWHQQRWKDAEELEIHILETRKCVLGPEHPDTLAIMHDLAHTLKVQQKAGDALALMEQCVSLRHQVLGPDHPDTLRSSHKLNEFKKADHLSDANQQTSDQVESDQSMREISAATVITAPDTKHINRAKGLATPIRWPFENHPLLIASRNISSVSQGHDLREVD
;
A
#
# COMPACT_ATOMS: atom_id res chain seq x y z
N MET A 1 -42.07 -6.59 6.36
CA MET A 1 -40.69 -6.89 5.89
C MET A 1 -39.87 -7.24 7.12
N ARG A 2 -39.16 -8.38 7.13
CA ARG A 2 -38.50 -8.87 8.34
C ARG A 2 -37.08 -8.28 8.40
N LEU A 3 -36.81 -7.45 9.39
CA LEU A 3 -35.48 -6.86 9.61
C LEU A 3 -34.50 -7.95 10.07
N THR A 4 -33.25 -7.89 9.62
CA THR A 4 -32.14 -8.77 10.03
C THR A 4 -31.06 -7.97 10.77
N HIS A 5 -30.05 -8.64 11.29
CA HIS A 5 -28.92 -7.98 11.96
C HIS A 5 -28.16 -7.01 11.03
N ASP A 6 -28.12 -7.30 9.73
CA ASP A 6 -27.44 -6.46 8.73
C ASP A 6 -28.16 -5.14 8.44
N ASP A 7 -29.44 -5.03 8.81
CA ASP A 7 -30.22 -3.83 8.55
C ASP A 7 -29.89 -2.69 9.53
N TYR A 8 -29.14 -2.96 10.60
CA TYR A 8 -28.81 -1.98 11.64
C TYR A 8 -27.44 -1.36 11.39
N THR A 9 -27.39 -0.03 11.34
CA THR A 9 -26.20 0.73 10.93
C THR A 9 -25.69 1.69 11.99
N VAL A 10 -26.45 1.92 13.06
CA VAL A 10 -26.08 2.84 14.15
C VAL A 10 -26.11 2.11 15.48
N ALA A 11 -25.00 2.14 16.21
CA ALA A 11 -24.96 1.67 17.60
C ALA A 11 -25.20 2.85 18.55
N TRP A 12 -26.04 2.67 19.56
CA TRP A 12 -26.30 3.65 20.61
C TRP A 12 -25.96 3.02 21.97
N ILE A 13 -24.88 3.47 22.58
CA ILE A 13 -24.33 2.89 23.81
C ILE A 13 -24.67 3.77 25.01
N CYS A 14 -25.20 3.14 26.05
CA CYS A 14 -25.58 3.75 27.32
C CYS A 14 -24.78 3.10 28.45
N ALA A 15 -24.28 3.88 29.40
CA ALA A 15 -23.63 3.38 30.61
C ALA A 15 -24.65 2.99 31.69
N LEU A 16 -25.78 3.72 31.78
CA LEU A 16 -26.77 3.54 32.85
C LEU A 16 -28.17 3.20 32.33
N PRO A 17 -28.99 2.46 33.11
CA PRO A 17 -30.38 2.17 32.74
C PRO A 17 -31.24 3.42 32.48
N LEU A 18 -30.97 4.52 33.19
CA LEU A 18 -31.67 5.80 32.97
C LEU A 18 -31.35 6.39 31.59
N GLU A 19 -30.12 6.22 31.09
CA GLU A 19 -29.69 6.68 29.77
C GLU A 19 -30.31 5.81 28.67
N MET A 20 -30.36 4.50 28.88
CA MET A 20 -31.08 3.58 28.00
C MET A 20 -32.58 3.89 27.95
N THR A 21 -33.18 4.31 29.07
CA THR A 21 -34.58 4.73 29.13
C THR A 21 -34.81 5.99 28.29
N ALA A 22 -33.92 6.98 28.42
CA ALA A 22 -33.94 8.18 27.58
C ALA A 22 -33.76 7.85 26.09
N ALA A 23 -32.84 6.95 25.74
CA ALA A 23 -32.60 6.49 24.36
C ALA A 23 -33.85 5.81 23.77
N LYS A 24 -34.50 4.91 24.53
CA LYS A 24 -35.75 4.25 24.12
C LYS A 24 -36.87 5.25 23.84
N ALA A 25 -36.97 6.31 24.64
CA ALA A 25 -37.96 7.37 24.43
C ALA A 25 -37.74 8.18 23.15
N MET A 26 -36.52 8.14 22.58
CA MET A 26 -36.17 8.82 21.33
C MET A 26 -36.47 7.99 20.08
N LEU A 27 -36.68 6.67 20.19
CA LEU A 27 -37.00 5.81 19.04
C LEU A 27 -38.36 6.20 18.43
N ASP A 28 -38.40 6.33 17.10
CA ASP A 28 -39.63 6.57 16.34
C ASP A 28 -40.44 5.27 16.23
N THR A 29 -39.75 4.15 15.95
CA THR A 29 -40.32 2.79 15.93
C THR A 29 -39.49 1.83 16.76
N LEU A 30 -40.16 0.94 17.50
CA LEU A 30 -39.53 -0.21 18.16
C LEU A 30 -39.62 -1.43 17.25
N HIS A 31 -38.52 -2.17 17.12
CA HIS A 31 -38.44 -3.39 16.31
C HIS A 31 -38.48 -4.63 17.21
N HIS A 32 -38.88 -5.78 16.64
CA HIS A 32 -38.82 -7.05 17.35
C HIS A 32 -37.37 -7.49 17.56
N LEU A 33 -37.11 -8.15 18.69
CA LEU A 33 -35.81 -8.74 19.01
C LEU A 33 -35.44 -9.81 17.96
N LEU A 34 -34.15 -9.90 17.67
CA LEU A 34 -33.58 -10.88 16.76
C LEU A 34 -32.87 -12.00 17.54
N PRO A 35 -32.74 -13.21 16.96
CA PRO A 35 -32.02 -14.32 17.60
C PRO A 35 -30.55 -13.99 17.79
N GLN A 36 -30.04 -14.13 19.00
CA GLN A 36 -28.66 -13.79 19.37
C GLN A 36 -27.80 -15.06 19.52
N ALA A 37 -26.50 -14.95 19.28
CA ALA A 37 -25.56 -16.06 19.45
C ALA A 37 -25.35 -16.40 20.94
N GLU A 38 -25.07 -17.66 21.26
CA GLU A 38 -24.86 -18.13 22.65
C GLU A 38 -23.70 -17.42 23.38
N ASN A 39 -22.78 -16.82 22.63
CA ASN A 39 -21.58 -16.16 23.16
C ASN A 39 -21.73 -14.63 23.32
N ASP A 40 -22.89 -14.06 22.99
CA ASP A 40 -23.19 -12.65 23.15
C ASP A 40 -24.16 -12.45 24.33
N TYR A 41 -23.67 -11.79 25.38
CA TYR A 41 -24.38 -11.61 26.64
C TYR A 41 -25.04 -10.23 26.77
N ASN A 42 -24.94 -9.39 25.73
CA ASN A 42 -25.55 -8.07 25.74
C ASN A 42 -27.07 -8.16 25.63
N SER A 43 -27.76 -7.17 26.19
CA SER A 43 -29.19 -6.98 25.96
C SER A 43 -29.41 -5.80 25.02
N TYR A 44 -29.99 -6.08 23.84
CA TYR A 44 -30.26 -5.06 22.83
C TYR A 44 -31.70 -4.56 22.85
N THR A 45 -31.88 -3.29 22.54
CA THR A 45 -33.17 -2.75 22.10
C THR A 45 -33.03 -2.22 20.68
N LEU A 46 -33.90 -2.70 19.80
CA LEU A 46 -33.84 -2.41 18.37
C LEU A 46 -34.93 -1.42 17.99
N GLY A 47 -34.61 -0.47 17.12
CA GLY A 47 -35.60 0.50 16.64
C GLY A 47 -35.10 1.34 15.48
N SER A 48 -35.83 2.40 15.15
CA SER A 48 -35.40 3.39 14.16
C SER A 48 -35.59 4.83 14.64
N ILE A 49 -34.76 5.74 14.13
CA ILE A 49 -34.92 7.19 14.26
C ILE A 49 -34.68 7.82 12.90
N HIS A 50 -35.66 8.57 12.39
CA HIS A 50 -35.55 9.30 11.12
C HIS A 50 -35.00 8.44 9.96
N GLY A 51 -35.38 7.16 9.89
CA GLY A 51 -34.94 6.23 8.83
C GLY A 51 -33.60 5.52 9.08
N HIS A 52 -32.87 5.84 10.16
CA HIS A 52 -31.72 5.06 10.63
C HIS A 52 -32.19 3.90 11.51
N ASN A 53 -31.71 2.69 11.26
CA ASN A 53 -31.95 1.53 12.13
C ASN A 53 -30.88 1.46 13.22
N ILE A 54 -31.32 1.44 14.48
CA ILE A 54 -30.49 1.65 15.66
C ILE A 54 -30.52 0.43 16.58
N VAL A 55 -29.33 0.04 17.05
CA VAL A 55 -29.13 -0.92 18.14
C VAL A 55 -28.77 -0.15 19.40
N VAL A 56 -29.65 -0.17 20.40
CA VAL A 56 -29.38 0.40 21.72
C VAL A 56 -28.85 -0.70 22.63
N ALA A 57 -27.67 -0.49 23.23
CA ALA A 57 -27.08 -1.38 24.23
C ALA A 57 -26.74 -0.62 25.50
N CYS A 58 -26.88 -1.29 26.65
CA CYS A 58 -26.51 -0.76 27.95
C CYS A 58 -25.39 -1.60 28.55
N LEU A 59 -24.47 -0.95 29.26
CA LEU A 59 -23.46 -1.66 30.05
C LEU A 59 -24.13 -2.54 31.13
N PRO A 60 -23.48 -3.66 31.55
CA PRO A 60 -24.00 -4.52 32.60
C PRO A 60 -24.27 -3.73 33.90
N SER A 61 -25.41 -3.99 34.54
CA SER A 61 -25.82 -3.25 35.73
C SER A 61 -24.76 -3.33 36.84
N GLY A 62 -24.29 -2.18 37.30
CA GLY A 62 -23.25 -2.09 38.34
C GLY A 62 -21.81 -2.21 37.84
N VAL A 63 -21.60 -2.38 36.52
CA VAL A 63 -20.28 -2.42 35.89
C VAL A 63 -20.14 -1.21 34.97
N TYR A 64 -19.12 -0.40 35.23
CA TYR A 64 -18.81 0.83 34.48
C TYR A 64 -17.31 0.89 34.19
N GLY A 65 -16.91 1.86 33.37
CA GLY A 65 -15.53 2.04 32.95
C GLY A 65 -15.26 1.54 31.53
N THR A 66 -14.03 1.79 31.07
CA THR A 66 -13.62 1.62 29.68
C THR A 66 -13.64 0.17 29.21
N ILE A 67 -13.27 -0.78 30.07
CA ILE A 67 -13.24 -2.23 29.75
C ILE A 67 -14.65 -2.77 29.49
N ALA A 68 -15.63 -2.34 30.28
CA ALA A 68 -17.01 -2.77 30.13
C ALA A 68 -17.61 -2.28 28.81
N ALA A 69 -17.36 -1.01 28.46
CA ALA A 69 -17.80 -0.44 27.19
C ALA A 69 -17.16 -1.14 25.98
N SER A 70 -15.85 -1.42 26.05
CA SER A 70 -15.11 -2.21 25.06
C SER A 70 -15.72 -3.61 24.84
N THR A 71 -16.08 -4.31 25.93
CA THR A 71 -16.65 -5.65 25.85
C THR A 71 -18.03 -5.65 25.19
N VAL A 72 -18.89 -4.72 25.59
CA VAL A 72 -20.24 -4.56 25.01
C VAL A 72 -20.15 -4.30 23.51
N ILE A 73 -19.21 -3.46 23.07
CA ILE A 73 -19.09 -3.09 21.66
C ILE A 73 -18.49 -4.19 20.81
N SER A 74 -17.49 -4.91 21.32
CA SER A 74 -16.93 -6.07 20.62
C SER A 74 -18.02 -7.11 20.30
N GLN A 75 -18.87 -7.42 21.29
CA GLN A 75 -20.00 -8.32 21.09
C GLN A 75 -21.08 -7.72 20.17
N LEU A 76 -21.40 -6.42 20.31
CA LEU A 76 -22.37 -5.74 19.45
C LEU A 76 -21.93 -5.73 17.98
N CYS A 77 -20.68 -5.38 17.69
CA CYS A 77 -20.16 -5.37 16.33
C CYS A 77 -20.06 -6.79 15.75
N SER A 78 -19.86 -7.81 16.59
CA SER A 78 -19.92 -9.21 16.15
C SER A 78 -21.35 -9.63 15.78
N THR A 79 -22.36 -9.17 16.52
CA THR A 79 -23.77 -9.53 16.27
C THR A 79 -24.40 -8.68 15.17
N PHE A 80 -23.99 -7.42 15.03
CA PHE A 80 -24.44 -6.48 14.01
C PHE A 80 -23.27 -6.01 13.14
N PRO A 81 -22.91 -6.77 12.08
CA PRO A 81 -21.67 -6.53 11.33
C PRO A 81 -21.71 -5.28 10.43
N ARG A 82 -22.88 -4.64 10.27
CA ARG A 82 -23.10 -3.46 9.40
C ARG A 82 -23.16 -2.13 10.15
N ILE A 83 -22.84 -2.12 11.44
CA ILE A 83 -22.72 -0.88 12.21
C ILE A 83 -21.64 0.01 11.61
N GLN A 84 -22.02 1.22 11.23
CA GLN A 84 -21.14 2.19 10.56
C GLN A 84 -20.47 3.13 11.56
N PHE A 85 -21.19 3.53 12.60
CA PHE A 85 -20.70 4.38 13.67
C PHE A 85 -21.47 4.18 14.96
N GLY A 86 -20.84 4.57 16.07
CA GLY A 86 -21.45 4.57 17.39
C GLY A 86 -21.82 5.97 17.88
N LEU A 87 -22.86 6.04 18.69
CA LEU A 87 -23.18 7.18 19.53
C LEU A 87 -23.08 6.71 20.97
N MET A 88 -22.20 7.34 21.74
CA MET A 88 -22.17 7.16 23.18
C MET A 88 -22.91 8.31 23.82
N VAL A 89 -24.12 8.03 24.30
CA VAL A 89 -25.04 9.07 24.80
C VAL A 89 -25.37 8.77 26.24
N GLY A 90 -25.11 9.75 27.09
CA GLY A 90 -25.36 9.59 28.52
C GLY A 90 -25.13 10.86 29.29
N ILE A 91 -24.88 10.72 30.59
CA ILE A 91 -24.60 11.83 31.48
C ILE A 91 -23.09 11.97 31.73
N GLY A 92 -22.66 13.18 32.06
CA GLY A 92 -21.28 13.49 32.42
C GLY A 92 -21.23 14.68 33.38
N GLY A 93 -20.04 14.94 33.91
CA GLY A 93 -19.81 16.10 34.76
C GLY A 93 -19.20 17.25 33.95
N GLY A 94 -19.72 18.45 34.12
CA GLY A 94 -19.32 19.64 33.36
C GLY A 94 -18.15 20.38 33.99
N VAL A 95 -17.39 21.09 33.16
CA VAL A 95 -16.25 21.92 33.58
C VAL A 95 -16.54 23.39 33.26
N PRO A 96 -17.14 24.15 34.20
CA PRO A 96 -17.40 25.58 33.98
C PRO A 96 -16.09 26.36 33.89
N SER A 97 -15.97 27.25 32.90
CA SER A 97 -14.81 28.13 32.75
C SER A 97 -15.22 29.51 32.24
N THR A 98 -14.29 30.46 32.21
CA THR A 98 -14.53 31.79 31.63
C THR A 98 -14.76 31.74 30.11
N GLY A 99 -14.23 30.73 29.42
CA GLY A 99 -14.41 30.52 27.98
C GLY A 99 -15.64 29.68 27.61
N ALA A 100 -16.22 28.94 28.57
CA ALA A 100 -17.42 28.13 28.39
C ALA A 100 -18.24 28.10 29.69
N ASP A 101 -19.33 28.88 29.73
CA ASP A 101 -20.32 28.82 30.82
C ASP A 101 -21.13 27.54 30.69
N ILE A 102 -20.69 26.43 31.29
CA ILE A 102 -21.40 25.15 31.28
C ILE A 102 -22.37 25.08 32.47
N ARG A 103 -23.64 24.73 32.18
CA ARG A 103 -24.72 24.64 33.17
C ARG A 103 -25.30 23.24 33.31
N LEU A 104 -25.91 22.94 34.46
CA LEU A 104 -26.61 21.68 34.62
C LEU A 104 -27.77 21.58 33.61
N GLY A 105 -27.87 20.43 32.96
CA GLY A 105 -28.80 20.20 31.85
C GLY A 105 -28.29 20.66 30.48
N ASP A 106 -27.13 21.31 30.37
CA ASP A 106 -26.47 21.53 29.07
C ASP A 106 -25.96 20.21 28.48
N VAL A 107 -25.58 20.24 27.20
CA VAL A 107 -24.96 19.11 26.50
C VAL A 107 -23.56 19.48 26.08
N VAL A 108 -22.61 18.57 26.30
CA VAL A 108 -21.26 18.62 25.74
C VAL A 108 -21.12 17.51 24.69
N VAL A 109 -20.68 17.88 23.50
CA VAL A 109 -20.47 16.99 22.36
C VAL A 109 -18.99 16.95 22.03
N SER A 110 -18.42 15.75 21.88
CA SER A 110 -17.01 15.60 21.56
C SER A 110 -16.68 16.19 20.18
N LYS A 111 -15.73 17.13 20.13
CA LYS A 111 -15.26 17.77 18.90
C LYS A 111 -13.73 17.76 18.86
N PRO A 112 -13.11 17.23 17.79
CA PRO A 112 -11.66 17.27 17.64
C PRO A 112 -11.11 18.69 17.67
N THR A 113 -9.93 18.84 18.26
CA THR A 113 -9.11 20.06 18.23
C THR A 113 -7.83 19.79 17.42
N PRO A 114 -7.02 20.80 17.07
CA PRO A 114 -5.75 20.58 16.37
C PRO A 114 -4.80 19.60 17.10
N THR A 115 -4.95 19.48 18.42
CA THR A 115 -4.07 18.69 19.30
C THR A 115 -4.72 17.42 19.86
N SER A 116 -6.02 17.19 19.66
CA SER A 116 -6.74 16.06 20.24
C SER A 116 -7.93 15.59 19.41
N CYS A 117 -8.23 14.29 19.51
CA CYS A 117 -9.24 13.62 18.70
C CYS A 117 -10.69 13.82 19.17
N GLY A 118 -10.94 14.67 20.17
CA GLY A 118 -12.28 15.00 20.68
C GLY A 118 -12.63 14.31 22.01
N VAL A 119 -12.03 13.15 22.26
CA VAL A 119 -12.05 12.44 23.55
C VAL A 119 -10.61 12.22 23.99
N ILE A 120 -10.31 12.43 25.27
CA ILE A 120 -8.98 12.20 25.84
C ILE A 120 -9.11 11.24 27.01
N GLN A 121 -8.35 10.15 27.01
CA GLN A 121 -8.25 9.32 28.20
C GLN A 121 -7.34 9.98 29.24
N TYR A 122 -7.92 10.54 30.31
CA TYR A 122 -7.19 11.46 31.18
C TYR A 122 -6.31 10.77 32.22
N ASP A 123 -6.55 9.49 32.48
CA ASP A 123 -5.87 8.64 33.45
C ASP A 123 -5.02 7.53 32.79
N TYR A 124 -4.81 7.61 31.46
CA TYR A 124 -3.95 6.70 30.72
C TYR A 124 -2.63 7.37 30.33
N GLY A 125 -1.53 6.83 30.85
CA GLY A 125 -0.24 7.52 30.82
C GLY A 125 0.77 6.97 31.82
N LYS A 126 1.94 7.61 31.87
CA LYS A 126 3.05 7.24 32.74
C LYS A 126 3.21 8.27 33.85
N SER A 127 3.25 7.81 35.10
CA SER A 127 3.65 8.64 36.23
C SER A 127 5.14 8.93 36.16
N THR A 128 5.53 10.21 36.05
CA THR A 128 6.94 10.63 36.00
C THR A 128 7.54 10.79 37.40
N HIS A 129 8.86 10.79 37.52
CA HIS A 129 9.61 10.84 38.81
C HIS A 129 9.30 12.04 39.72
N ASN A 130 8.62 13.08 39.22
CA ASN A 130 8.19 14.26 39.99
C ASN A 130 6.69 14.23 40.37
N GLY A 131 6.01 13.09 40.26
CA GLY A 131 4.57 12.98 40.55
C GLY A 131 3.66 13.61 39.49
N ARG A 132 4.20 14.02 38.33
CA ARG A 132 3.42 14.51 37.18
C ARG A 132 3.01 13.34 36.30
N PHE A 133 1.72 13.26 35.97
CA PHE A 133 1.17 12.25 35.09
C PHE A 133 1.34 12.68 33.63
N GLN A 134 2.10 11.91 32.84
CA GLN A 134 2.28 12.17 31.41
C GLN A 134 1.37 11.23 30.60
N ARG A 135 0.32 11.79 30.00
CA ARG A 135 -0.59 11.05 29.12
C ARG A 135 0.13 10.55 27.87
N THR A 136 -0.20 9.33 27.45
CA THR A 136 0.38 8.70 26.25
C THR A 136 -0.73 8.04 25.43
N GLY A 137 -0.70 8.20 24.12
CA GLY A 137 -1.72 7.62 23.22
C GLY A 137 -2.75 8.65 22.74
N SER A 138 -3.42 8.32 21.64
CA SER A 138 -4.49 9.12 21.04
C SER A 138 -5.61 8.21 20.59
N LEU A 139 -6.83 8.49 21.04
CA LEU A 139 -8.03 7.76 20.62
C LEU A 139 -8.42 8.17 19.18
N ASN A 140 -9.17 7.32 18.48
CA ASN A 140 -9.69 7.69 17.16
C ASN A 140 -10.59 8.94 17.21
N LYS A 141 -10.68 9.65 16.08
CA LYS A 141 -11.58 10.81 15.91
C LYS A 141 -13.01 10.34 15.61
N PRO A 142 -14.05 11.11 16.00
CA PRO A 142 -15.40 10.87 15.54
C PRO A 142 -15.50 10.82 14.01
N PRO A 143 -16.38 9.99 13.45
CA PRO A 143 -16.60 9.88 12.01
C PRO A 143 -16.85 11.23 11.34
N ARG A 144 -16.29 11.42 10.14
CA ARG A 144 -16.47 12.66 9.34
C ARG A 144 -17.94 12.99 9.10
N VAL A 145 -18.81 11.98 8.92
CA VAL A 145 -20.25 12.18 8.73
C VAL A 145 -20.91 12.87 9.92
N LEU A 146 -20.53 12.49 11.15
CA LEU A 146 -21.04 13.08 12.38
C LEU A 146 -20.47 14.49 12.60
N LEU A 147 -19.19 14.71 12.29
CA LEU A 147 -18.56 16.03 12.38
C LEU A 147 -19.15 17.04 11.39
N THR A 148 -19.54 16.57 10.20
CA THR A 148 -20.21 17.40 9.19
C THR A 148 -21.65 17.73 9.64
N ALA A 149 -22.38 16.76 10.19
CA ALA A 149 -23.71 16.99 10.76
C ALA A 149 -23.67 17.98 11.93
N ILE A 150 -22.65 17.92 12.80
CA ILE A 150 -22.43 18.92 13.85
C ILE A 150 -22.25 20.32 13.25
N SER A 151 -21.49 20.46 12.16
CA SER A 151 -21.26 21.75 11.53
C SER A 151 -22.56 22.34 10.97
N GLN A 152 -23.42 21.50 10.39
CA GLN A 152 -24.76 21.89 9.94
C GLN A 152 -25.64 22.31 11.12
N MET A 153 -25.70 21.52 12.20
CA MET A 153 -26.48 21.86 13.40
C MET A 153 -26.00 23.16 14.07
N GLN A 154 -24.68 23.44 14.05
CA GLN A 154 -24.14 24.72 14.51
C GLN A 154 -24.65 25.88 13.66
N SER A 155 -24.69 25.71 12.35
CA SER A 155 -25.26 26.69 11.42
C SER A 155 -26.75 26.92 11.65
N ASP A 156 -27.54 25.85 11.79
CA ASP A 156 -29.00 25.94 12.00
C ASP A 156 -29.35 26.63 13.33
N ASN A 157 -28.56 26.37 14.38
CA ASN A 157 -28.71 27.04 15.67
C ASN A 157 -28.35 28.54 15.61
N MET A 158 -27.40 28.95 14.75
CA MET A 158 -27.13 30.38 14.48
C MET A 158 -28.31 31.06 13.78
N MET A 159 -29.09 30.31 12.99
CA MET A 159 -30.34 30.76 12.36
C MET A 159 -31.54 30.74 13.31
N GLY A 160 -31.36 30.27 14.56
CA GLY A 160 -32.38 30.25 15.59
C GLY A 160 -33.20 28.95 15.68
N ASP A 161 -32.88 27.92 14.90
CA ASP A 161 -33.56 26.62 14.98
C ASP A 161 -33.05 25.80 16.17
N ARG A 162 -33.96 25.45 17.10
CA ARG A 162 -33.64 24.79 18.39
C ARG A 162 -34.61 23.65 18.72
N PRO A 163 -34.55 22.53 17.98
CA PRO A 163 -35.54 21.47 18.05
C PRO A 163 -35.49 20.63 19.35
N VAL A 164 -34.38 20.68 20.10
CA VAL A 164 -34.14 19.85 21.30
C VAL A 164 -35.23 20.04 22.35
N HIS A 165 -35.60 21.28 22.68
CA HIS A 165 -36.62 21.57 23.70
C HIS A 165 -38.00 20.98 23.34
N GLY A 166 -38.39 21.09 22.07
CA GLY A 166 -39.66 20.55 21.58
C GLY A 166 -39.68 19.01 21.53
N ILE A 167 -38.53 18.36 21.36
CA ILE A 167 -38.41 16.89 21.43
C ILE A 167 -38.57 16.39 22.87
N ILE A 168 -37.92 17.03 23.84
CA ILE A 168 -38.01 16.66 25.26
C ILE A 168 -39.47 16.78 25.73
N SER A 169 -40.12 17.91 25.46
CA SER A 169 -41.51 18.16 25.85
C SER A 169 -42.45 17.09 25.31
N ARG A 170 -42.29 16.71 24.03
CA ARG A 170 -43.09 15.64 23.41
C ARG A 170 -42.80 14.26 24.01
N ALA A 171 -41.54 13.95 24.31
CA ALA A 171 -41.16 12.67 24.91
C ALA A 171 -41.72 12.49 26.33
N LEU A 172 -41.70 13.55 27.15
CA LEU A 172 -42.25 13.56 28.51
C LEU A 172 -43.79 13.52 28.52
N LEU A 173 -44.45 14.15 27.55
CA LEU A 173 -45.90 14.04 27.39
C LEU A 173 -46.34 12.64 26.95
N LYS A 174 -45.56 12.00 26.06
CA LYS A 174 -45.84 10.64 25.57
C LYS A 174 -45.66 9.56 26.66
N ASN A 175 -44.72 9.77 27.58
CA ASN A 175 -44.39 8.82 28.64
C ASN A 175 -44.55 9.47 30.02
N GLN A 176 -45.78 9.54 30.53
CA GLN A 176 -46.09 10.23 31.81
C GLN A 176 -45.27 9.72 33.00
N ALA A 177 -44.94 8.42 33.04
CA ALA A 177 -44.10 7.84 34.08
C ALA A 177 -42.66 8.40 34.12
N MET A 178 -42.17 8.99 33.02
CA MET A 178 -40.85 9.62 32.98
C MET A 178 -40.84 11.03 33.57
N GLN A 179 -42.01 11.69 33.73
CA GLN A 179 -42.06 13.09 34.16
C GLN A 179 -41.47 13.31 35.55
N GLU A 180 -41.61 12.35 36.47
CA GLU A 180 -41.09 12.47 37.83
C GLU A 180 -39.55 12.56 37.86
N GLN A 181 -38.87 11.76 37.04
CA GLN A 181 -37.41 11.64 37.08
C GLN A 181 -36.68 12.47 36.00
N PHE A 182 -37.34 12.78 34.87
CA PHE A 182 -36.73 13.42 33.70
C PHE A 182 -37.15 14.88 33.48
N SER A 183 -37.97 15.46 34.37
CA SER A 183 -38.31 16.90 34.33
C SER A 183 -37.13 17.77 34.78
N ARG A 184 -37.06 19.00 34.26
CA ARG A 184 -35.99 19.94 34.60
C ARG A 184 -36.08 20.38 36.07
N PRO A 185 -35.02 20.17 36.88
CA PRO A 185 -34.96 20.69 38.24
C PRO A 185 -34.86 22.23 38.27
N GLN A 186 -35.24 22.85 39.39
CA GLN A 186 -35.32 24.33 39.49
C GLN A 186 -33.99 25.02 39.83
N GLU A 187 -33.09 24.36 40.58
CA GLU A 187 -31.86 24.99 41.09
C GLU A 187 -30.61 24.42 40.38
N ASP A 188 -29.90 25.29 39.64
CA ASP A 188 -28.56 25.05 39.09
C ASP A 188 -27.54 25.84 39.95
N LEU A 189 -26.95 25.14 40.93
CA LEU A 189 -26.03 25.71 41.91
C LEU A 189 -24.58 25.35 41.59
N LEU A 190 -23.74 26.35 41.32
CA LEU A 190 -22.30 26.21 41.17
C LEU A 190 -21.60 26.87 42.36
N PHE A 191 -20.88 26.10 43.17
CA PHE A 191 -20.16 26.61 44.33
C PHE A 191 -18.73 27.06 43.97
N HIS A 192 -18.14 27.91 44.81
CA HIS A 192 -16.70 28.22 44.72
C HIS A 192 -15.85 26.94 44.80
N THR A 193 -14.78 26.86 44.02
CA THR A 193 -13.92 25.68 43.86
C THR A 193 -13.27 25.19 45.16
N GLN A 194 -13.06 26.09 46.12
CA GLN A 194 -12.48 25.78 47.44
C GLN A 194 -13.55 25.40 48.49
N TYR A 195 -14.84 25.58 48.18
CA TYR A 195 -15.91 25.17 49.06
C TYR A 195 -16.21 23.69 48.80
N ASN A 196 -16.23 22.89 49.87
CA ASN A 196 -16.49 21.46 49.79
C ASN A 196 -17.78 21.12 50.53
N HIS A 197 -18.51 20.16 49.98
CA HIS A 197 -19.70 19.64 50.61
C HIS A 197 -19.35 18.92 51.91
N GLN A 198 -20.25 18.96 52.91
CA GLN A 198 -20.00 18.28 54.17
C GLN A 198 -20.00 16.76 53.98
N PRO A 199 -19.01 16.03 54.53
CA PRO A 199 -18.95 14.58 54.40
C PRO A 199 -20.21 13.91 54.96
N GLY A 200 -20.94 13.17 54.13
CA GLY A 200 -22.10 12.36 54.53
C GLY A 200 -23.49 12.96 54.29
N ALA A 201 -23.59 14.21 53.85
CA ALA A 201 -24.87 14.78 53.42
C ALA A 201 -25.29 14.24 52.03
N LEU A 202 -26.59 13.99 51.85
CA LEU A 202 -27.16 13.40 50.62
C LEU A 202 -27.51 14.45 49.55
N ASP A 203 -27.61 15.72 49.93
CA ASP A 203 -27.97 16.85 49.07
C ASP A 203 -27.32 18.16 49.55
N CYS A 204 -27.36 19.18 48.70
CA CYS A 204 -26.79 20.50 48.98
C CYS A 204 -27.74 21.43 49.77
N SER A 205 -28.80 20.91 50.38
CA SER A 205 -29.81 21.71 51.09
C SER A 205 -29.23 22.46 52.30
N ASN A 206 -28.19 21.90 52.92
CA ASN A 206 -27.48 22.49 54.07
C ASN A 206 -26.19 23.23 53.68
N CYS A 207 -25.91 23.42 52.38
CA CYS A 207 -24.74 24.17 51.92
C CYS A 207 -24.96 25.69 52.03
N ASP A 208 -23.89 26.42 52.30
CA ASP A 208 -23.91 27.88 52.41
C ASP A 208 -24.19 28.50 51.02
N ARG A 209 -25.41 29.02 50.84
CA ARG A 209 -25.84 29.69 49.60
C ARG A 209 -25.01 30.95 49.29
N GLY A 210 -24.35 31.55 50.28
CA GLY A 210 -23.41 32.66 50.08
C GLY A 210 -22.10 32.25 49.36
N LYS A 211 -21.83 30.95 49.22
CA LYS A 211 -20.69 30.40 48.47
C LYS A 211 -21.03 29.98 47.04
N VAL A 212 -22.27 30.22 46.60
CA VAL A 212 -22.70 30.00 45.21
C VAL A 212 -22.18 31.14 44.34
N LEU A 213 -21.55 30.79 43.22
CA LEU A 213 -21.07 31.76 42.24
C LEU A 213 -22.25 32.42 41.52
N ALA A 214 -22.32 33.75 41.63
CA ALA A 214 -23.29 34.55 40.87
C ALA A 214 -22.94 34.51 39.38
N ARG A 215 -23.86 33.99 38.56
CA ARG A 215 -23.71 33.88 37.10
C ARG A 215 -24.72 34.77 36.39
N ALA A 216 -24.33 35.32 35.23
CA ALA A 216 -25.21 36.15 34.41
C ALA A 216 -26.45 35.37 33.95
N LEU A 217 -27.59 36.06 33.81
CA LEU A 217 -28.81 35.47 33.25
C LEU A 217 -28.58 35.12 31.77
N ARG A 218 -28.94 33.89 31.37
CA ARG A 218 -28.89 33.50 29.96
C ARG A 218 -30.13 34.04 29.23
N PRO A 219 -29.98 34.43 27.96
CA PRO A 219 -31.10 34.95 27.16
C PRO A 219 -32.14 33.88 26.81
N ILE A 220 -31.81 32.59 26.90
CA ILE A 220 -32.73 31.48 26.65
C ILE A 220 -32.82 30.58 27.88
N ASP A 221 -34.05 30.25 28.26
CA ASP A 221 -34.35 29.28 29.32
C ASP A 221 -34.43 27.85 28.74
N GLY A 222 -33.26 27.26 28.46
CA GLY A 222 -33.15 25.92 27.88
C GLY A 222 -31.70 25.43 27.83
N PRO A 223 -31.49 24.15 27.44
CA PRO A 223 -30.16 23.55 27.41
C PRO A 223 -29.29 24.17 26.30
N TYR A 224 -28.04 24.50 26.64
CA TYR A 224 -27.04 24.93 25.65
C TYR A 224 -26.20 23.75 25.19
N ILE A 225 -25.75 23.80 23.93
CA ILE A 225 -24.88 22.78 23.35
C ILE A 225 -23.47 23.34 23.25
N HIS A 226 -22.52 22.65 23.88
CA HIS A 226 -21.10 22.96 23.88
C HIS A 226 -20.34 21.91 23.08
N TYR A 227 -19.31 22.35 22.35
CA TYR A 227 -18.52 21.48 21.49
C TYR A 227 -17.05 21.59 21.84
N GLY A 228 -16.43 20.49 22.25
CA GLY A 228 -15.03 20.51 22.67
C GLY A 228 -14.55 19.17 23.17
N LEU A 229 -13.49 19.19 23.97
CA LEU A 229 -12.84 17.97 24.47
C LEU A 229 -13.60 17.38 25.65
N ILE A 230 -13.83 16.07 25.59
CA ILE A 230 -14.38 15.27 26.69
C ILE A 230 -13.26 14.40 27.26
N ALA A 231 -13.04 14.46 28.57
CA ALA A 231 -12.09 13.62 29.27
C ALA A 231 -12.78 12.33 29.75
N SER A 232 -12.20 11.19 29.39
CA SER A 232 -12.67 9.85 29.71
C SER A 232 -11.68 9.14 30.62
N GLY A 233 -12.13 8.34 31.58
CA GLY A 233 -11.22 7.54 32.41
C GLY A 233 -11.94 6.65 33.41
N ASP A 234 -11.22 5.69 33.99
CA ASP A 234 -11.76 4.75 34.97
C ASP A 234 -11.87 5.37 36.39
N GLN A 235 -11.36 6.60 36.59
CA GLN A 235 -11.54 7.35 37.84
C GLN A 235 -12.76 8.29 37.80
N VAL A 236 -13.43 8.49 38.94
CA VAL A 236 -14.51 9.48 39.10
C VAL A 236 -13.91 10.77 39.67
N ILE A 237 -14.05 11.89 38.98
CA ILE A 237 -13.67 13.19 39.52
C ILE A 237 -14.79 13.72 40.43
N LYS A 238 -14.44 14.02 41.69
CA LYS A 238 -15.34 14.56 42.73
C LYS A 238 -14.74 15.76 43.48
N ASP A 239 -13.63 16.28 42.99
CA ASP A 239 -12.93 17.41 43.61
C ASP A 239 -12.73 18.50 42.56
N ALA A 240 -13.30 19.69 42.84
CA ALA A 240 -13.28 20.81 41.91
C ALA A 240 -11.85 21.31 41.63
N THR A 241 -10.94 21.20 42.59
CA THR A 241 -9.54 21.61 42.42
C THR A 241 -8.80 20.67 41.48
N THR A 242 -9.00 19.36 41.64
CA THR A 242 -8.45 18.33 40.76
C THR A 242 -9.03 18.43 39.35
N ARG A 243 -10.34 18.65 39.22
CA ARG A 243 -11.01 18.95 37.94
C ARG A 243 -10.34 20.11 37.22
N ASP A 244 -10.19 21.25 37.90
CA ASP A 244 -9.62 22.46 37.30
C ASP A 244 -8.14 22.27 36.94
N THR A 245 -7.38 21.55 37.78
CA THR A 245 -5.99 21.20 37.49
C THR A 245 -5.88 20.39 36.20
N ILE A 246 -6.67 19.32 36.06
CA ILE A 246 -6.68 18.47 34.85
C ILE A 246 -7.17 19.26 33.63
N ALA A 247 -8.17 20.13 33.79
CA ALA A 247 -8.68 20.95 32.70
C ALA A 247 -7.69 22.03 32.23
N GLN A 248 -6.85 22.54 33.14
CA GLN A 248 -5.85 23.58 32.89
C GLN A 248 -4.45 23.05 32.52
N GLU A 249 -4.20 21.74 32.64
CA GLU A 249 -2.98 21.09 32.15
C GLU A 249 -2.75 21.46 30.67
N SER A 250 -1.67 22.22 30.42
CA SER A 250 -1.17 22.74 29.15
C SER A 250 -2.14 22.67 27.95
N GLY A 251 -3.14 23.55 27.93
CA GLY A 251 -3.92 23.85 26.73
C GLY A 251 -5.00 22.84 26.34
N MET A 252 -5.44 21.97 27.26
CA MET A 252 -6.46 20.95 26.94
C MET A 252 -7.88 21.49 26.80
N GLY A 253 -8.33 22.43 27.63
CA GLY A 253 -9.67 23.00 27.49
C GLY A 253 -10.80 21.95 27.54
N VAL A 254 -10.71 21.00 28.47
CA VAL A 254 -11.72 19.96 28.70
C VAL A 254 -13.03 20.60 29.17
N LEU A 255 -14.15 20.18 28.58
CA LEU A 255 -15.48 20.70 28.90
C LEU A 255 -16.32 19.72 29.74
N CYS A 256 -16.00 18.42 29.70
CA CYS A 256 -16.76 17.39 30.38
C CYS A 256 -15.85 16.23 30.80
N PHE A 257 -16.14 15.62 31.96
CA PHE A 257 -15.60 14.31 32.36
C PHE A 257 -16.68 13.23 32.31
N GLU A 258 -16.31 12.06 31.82
CA GLU A 258 -17.12 10.83 31.83
C GLU A 258 -16.19 9.61 31.92
N MET A 259 -16.72 8.38 31.94
CA MET A 259 -15.94 7.21 32.35
C MET A 259 -15.81 6.07 31.35
N GLU A 260 -16.54 6.08 30.22
CA GLU A 260 -16.58 4.90 29.37
C GLU A 260 -16.20 5.16 27.91
N ALA A 261 -16.14 6.42 27.46
CA ALA A 261 -15.85 6.75 26.06
C ALA A 261 -14.53 6.19 25.53
N ALA A 262 -13.45 6.26 26.31
CA ALA A 262 -12.14 5.77 25.89
C ALA A 262 -12.16 4.27 25.54
N GLY A 263 -13.05 3.50 26.16
CA GLY A 263 -13.22 2.07 25.89
C GLY A 263 -13.75 1.75 24.49
N LEU A 264 -14.44 2.69 23.85
CA LEU A 264 -15.07 2.45 22.56
C LEU A 264 -14.45 3.14 21.36
N MET A 265 -13.80 4.29 21.57
CA MET A 265 -13.34 5.13 20.46
C MET A 265 -12.40 4.37 19.52
N ASP A 266 -11.57 3.45 20.04
CA ASP A 266 -10.61 2.69 19.22
C ASP A 266 -11.22 1.47 18.50
N GLN A 267 -12.39 1.00 18.93
CA GLN A 267 -13.05 -0.18 18.35
C GLN A 267 -14.17 0.19 17.37
N LEU A 268 -14.90 1.26 17.66
CA LEU A 268 -15.98 1.75 16.84
C LEU A 268 -15.88 3.28 16.72
N PRO A 269 -15.68 3.82 15.50
CA PRO A 269 -15.72 5.26 15.28
C PRO A 269 -17.00 5.88 15.84
N SER A 270 -16.89 6.69 16.89
CA SER A 270 -18.06 7.13 17.65
C SER A 270 -18.03 8.61 18.02
N LEU A 271 -19.22 9.17 18.24
CA LEU A 271 -19.41 10.51 18.80
C LEU A 271 -19.92 10.39 20.23
N VAL A 272 -19.35 11.19 21.13
CA VAL A 272 -19.72 11.19 22.55
C VAL A 272 -20.58 12.41 22.83
N ILE A 273 -21.74 12.17 23.45
CA ILE A 273 -22.75 13.19 23.75
C ILE A 273 -23.11 13.05 25.23
N ARG A 274 -22.73 14.04 26.03
CA ARG A 274 -22.96 14.03 27.49
C ARG A 274 -23.88 15.16 27.92
N GLY A 275 -24.98 14.80 28.56
CA GLY A 275 -25.80 15.74 29.31
C GLY A 275 -25.13 16.02 30.66
N ILE A 276 -25.02 17.27 31.04
CA ILE A 276 -24.31 17.68 32.25
C ILE A 276 -25.22 17.52 33.47
N CYS A 277 -24.86 16.60 34.37
CA CYS A 277 -25.64 16.32 35.59
C CYS A 277 -24.96 16.74 36.89
N ASP A 278 -23.65 17.00 36.87
CA ASP A 278 -22.89 17.57 37.98
C ASP A 278 -21.71 18.40 37.46
N TYR A 279 -20.92 18.98 38.37
CA TYR A 279 -19.73 19.79 38.05
C TYR A 279 -18.40 19.10 38.37
N CYS A 280 -18.37 17.77 38.45
CA CYS A 280 -17.20 17.01 38.89
C CYS A 280 -16.64 17.46 40.25
N ASP A 281 -17.52 17.91 41.15
CA ASP A 281 -17.18 18.38 42.49
C ASP A 281 -17.86 17.52 43.57
N SER A 282 -17.75 17.97 44.81
CA SER A 282 -18.34 17.29 45.97
C SER A 282 -19.85 17.57 46.12
N HIS A 283 -20.43 18.48 45.34
CA HIS A 283 -21.81 18.97 45.44
C HIS A 283 -22.76 18.29 44.44
N LYS A 284 -22.69 16.96 44.34
CA LYS A 284 -23.48 16.20 43.36
C LYS A 284 -24.98 16.31 43.63
N ASN A 285 -25.75 16.62 42.59
CA ASN A 285 -27.20 16.64 42.64
C ASN A 285 -27.80 15.56 41.73
N LYS A 286 -28.27 14.46 42.33
CA LYS A 286 -28.83 13.32 41.57
C LYS A 286 -30.11 13.67 40.80
N SER A 287 -30.84 14.72 41.18
CA SER A 287 -32.08 15.12 40.50
C SER A 287 -31.86 15.54 39.04
N TRP A 288 -30.64 15.99 38.70
CA TRP A 288 -30.30 16.40 37.33
C TRP A 288 -29.99 15.24 36.38
N GLN A 289 -29.75 14.01 36.89
CA GLN A 289 -29.32 12.89 36.04
C GLN A 289 -30.36 12.51 34.99
N GLY A 290 -31.65 12.44 35.36
CA GLY A 290 -32.71 12.13 34.41
C GLY A 290 -32.85 13.22 33.35
N TYR A 291 -32.97 14.49 33.75
CA TYR A 291 -33.06 15.60 32.80
C TYR A 291 -31.84 15.68 31.87
N ALA A 292 -30.62 15.55 32.39
CA ALA A 292 -29.40 15.53 31.59
C ALA A 292 -29.40 14.39 30.55
N ALA A 293 -29.82 13.19 30.93
CA ALA A 293 -29.88 12.04 30.02
C ALA A 293 -30.88 12.25 28.88
N ILE A 294 -32.09 12.78 29.16
CA ILE A 294 -33.08 13.03 28.11
C ILE A 294 -32.68 14.18 27.20
N VAL A 295 -31.98 15.20 27.69
CA VAL A 295 -31.46 16.28 26.85
C VAL A 295 -30.38 15.74 25.91
N ALA A 296 -29.45 14.92 26.41
CA ALA A 296 -28.42 14.27 25.59
C ALA A 296 -29.04 13.36 24.51
N ALA A 297 -30.04 12.57 24.89
CA ALA A 297 -30.78 11.71 23.96
C ALA A 297 -31.56 12.51 22.92
N ALA A 298 -32.20 13.62 23.33
CA ALA A 298 -32.89 14.51 22.40
C ALA A 298 -31.91 15.16 21.40
N TYR A 299 -30.72 15.57 21.85
CA TYR A 299 -29.67 16.04 20.95
C TYR A 299 -29.26 14.95 19.94
N ALA A 300 -29.03 13.71 20.41
CA ALA A 300 -28.70 12.59 19.53
C ALA A 300 -29.80 12.30 18.49
N LYS A 301 -31.08 12.45 18.86
CA LYS A 301 -32.21 12.36 17.92
C LYS A 301 -32.16 13.45 16.84
N VAL A 302 -31.87 14.69 17.22
CA VAL A 302 -31.70 15.80 16.25
C VAL A 302 -30.49 15.54 15.36
N LEU A 303 -29.37 15.09 15.93
CA LEU A 303 -28.18 14.75 15.17
C LEU A 303 -28.51 13.73 14.07
N LEU A 304 -29.21 12.65 14.40
CA LEU A 304 -29.60 11.64 13.43
C LEU A 304 -30.59 12.13 12.36
N SER A 305 -31.35 13.19 12.64
CA SER A 305 -32.21 13.82 11.62
C SER A 305 -31.44 14.63 10.58
N VAL A 306 -30.25 15.12 10.95
CA VAL A 306 -29.35 15.89 10.07
C VAL A 306 -28.31 14.98 9.41
N VAL A 307 -27.89 13.92 10.10
CA VAL A 307 -27.02 12.89 9.52
C VAL A 307 -27.74 12.29 8.32
N PRO A 308 -27.15 12.36 7.11
CA PRO A 308 -27.75 11.81 5.92
C PRO A 308 -28.13 10.37 6.20
N VAL A 309 -29.42 10.08 6.13
CA VAL A 309 -29.91 8.72 6.10
C VAL A 309 -29.32 8.18 4.82
N HIS A 310 -28.25 7.44 4.98
CA HIS A 310 -27.92 6.44 4.01
C HIS A 310 -29.03 5.40 4.23
N HIS A 311 -30.23 5.72 3.74
CA HIS A 311 -30.80 4.86 2.75
C HIS A 311 -29.62 4.68 1.80
N HIS A 312 -28.81 3.68 2.04
CA HIS A 312 -29.31 2.39 1.71
C HIS A 312 -30.59 2.42 0.77
N HIS A 313 -30.63 3.28 -0.27
CA HIS A 313 -30.44 2.90 -1.67
C HIS A 313 -29.32 1.85 -1.75
N HIS A 314 -29.02 1.07 -0.76
CA HIS A 314 -29.08 -0.33 -0.61
C HIS A 314 -30.36 -1.12 -0.92
N LYS A 315 -31.45 -0.47 -1.27
CA LYS A 315 -32.50 -1.11 -2.10
C LYS A 315 -32.50 -0.69 -3.57
N LEU A 316 -31.79 0.39 -3.90
CA LEU A 316 -31.65 0.92 -5.28
C LEU A 316 -30.19 1.08 -5.74
N GLU A 317 -29.22 1.16 -4.83
CA GLU A 317 -27.75 1.08 -5.02
C GLU A 317 -27.02 0.02 -4.13
N LEU A 318 -27.70 -0.92 -3.46
CA LEU A 318 -27.34 -2.37 -3.26
C LEU A 318 -28.16 -3.14 -4.30
N ARG A 319 -29.00 -2.44 -5.08
CA ARG A 319 -29.18 -2.81 -6.48
C ARG A 319 -27.99 -2.36 -7.35
N LYS A 320 -27.08 -1.50 -6.87
CA LYS A 320 -25.80 -1.15 -7.53
C LYS A 320 -24.53 -1.64 -6.81
N MET A 321 -24.58 -1.95 -5.51
CA MET A 321 -23.58 -2.72 -4.75
C MET A 321 -24.00 -4.19 -4.60
N LYS A 322 -25.14 -4.58 -5.19
CA LYS A 322 -25.27 -5.86 -5.92
C LYS A 322 -25.05 -5.64 -7.41
N GLU A 323 -24.08 -4.81 -7.81
CA GLU A 323 -23.39 -5.24 -9.02
C GLU A 323 -22.51 -6.39 -8.57
N LYS A 324 -23.04 -7.58 -8.81
CA LYS A 324 -22.29 -8.81 -8.77
C LYS A 324 -20.96 -8.53 -9.45
N ALA A 325 -19.86 -8.88 -8.80
CA ALA A 325 -18.56 -8.66 -9.39
C ALA A 325 -18.53 -9.41 -10.74
N TRP A 326 -18.39 -8.64 -11.81
CA TRP A 326 -18.33 -9.13 -13.19
C TRP A 326 -16.93 -8.84 -13.70
N MET A 327 -16.08 -9.86 -13.62
CA MET A 327 -14.73 -9.80 -14.15
C MET A 327 -14.67 -10.77 -15.33
N VAL A 328 -15.28 -10.39 -16.45
CA VAL A 328 -15.24 -11.15 -17.71
C VAL A 328 -14.73 -10.22 -18.82
N PRO A 329 -13.58 -10.52 -19.45
CA PRO A 329 -12.94 -9.60 -20.40
C PRO A 329 -13.57 -9.61 -21.80
N PHE A 330 -14.64 -10.38 -22.02
CA PHE A 330 -15.25 -10.59 -23.33
C PHE A 330 -16.71 -10.12 -23.35
N GLY A 331 -17.10 -9.43 -24.41
CA GLY A 331 -18.50 -9.10 -24.69
C GLY A 331 -19.32 -10.35 -25.03
N LYS A 332 -20.64 -10.29 -24.83
CA LYS A 332 -21.55 -11.40 -25.16
C LYS A 332 -21.52 -11.68 -26.67
N ASN A 333 -21.36 -12.95 -27.03
CA ASN A 333 -21.51 -13.38 -28.42
C ASN A 333 -23.00 -13.46 -28.77
N THR A 334 -23.52 -12.49 -29.52
CA THR A 334 -24.94 -12.44 -29.92
C THR A 334 -25.31 -13.47 -30.98
N ARG A 335 -24.33 -14.17 -31.57
CA ARG A 335 -24.52 -15.19 -32.61
C ARG A 335 -24.28 -16.62 -32.09
N PHE A 336 -24.22 -16.82 -30.77
CA PHE A 336 -24.06 -18.14 -30.18
C PHE A 336 -25.34 -18.98 -30.35
N ILE A 337 -25.22 -20.23 -30.83
CA ILE A 337 -26.35 -21.10 -31.19
C ILE A 337 -26.09 -22.54 -30.73
N GLY A 338 -27.12 -23.18 -30.19
CA GLY A 338 -27.11 -24.59 -29.79
C GLY A 338 -26.42 -24.85 -28.46
N ARG A 339 -26.03 -26.12 -28.22
CA ARG A 339 -25.44 -26.62 -26.96
C ARG A 339 -26.32 -26.47 -25.74
N GLU A 340 -27.64 -26.44 -25.94
CA GLU A 340 -28.62 -26.28 -24.87
C GLU A 340 -28.58 -27.46 -23.89
N SER A 341 -28.34 -28.68 -24.36
CA SER A 341 -28.17 -29.86 -23.52
C SER A 341 -26.98 -29.73 -22.57
N GLU A 342 -25.81 -29.36 -23.11
CA GLU A 342 -24.57 -29.25 -22.36
C GLU A 342 -24.59 -28.04 -21.42
N ILE A 343 -25.18 -26.92 -21.87
CA ILE A 343 -25.38 -25.74 -21.02
C ILE A 343 -26.41 -26.05 -19.93
N ALA A 344 -27.52 -26.73 -20.22
CA ALA A 344 -28.51 -27.12 -19.22
C ALA A 344 -27.93 -28.13 -18.22
N GLU A 345 -27.05 -29.02 -18.67
CA GLU A 345 -26.30 -29.93 -17.79
C GLU A 345 -25.33 -29.15 -16.89
N LEU A 346 -24.57 -28.19 -17.44
CA LEU A 346 -23.70 -27.30 -16.67
C LEU A 346 -24.49 -26.47 -15.65
N GLU A 347 -25.60 -25.87 -16.08
CA GLU A 347 -26.52 -25.11 -15.22
C GLU A 347 -27.06 -26.01 -14.12
N GLY A 348 -27.52 -27.22 -14.43
CA GLY A 348 -28.01 -28.19 -13.45
C GLY A 348 -26.95 -28.58 -12.41
N ARG A 349 -25.69 -28.80 -12.84
CA ARG A 349 -24.57 -29.10 -11.94
C ARG A 349 -24.16 -27.90 -11.08
N ILE A 350 -24.23 -26.68 -11.62
CA ILE A 350 -23.89 -25.43 -10.92
C ILE A 350 -24.98 -25.02 -9.92
N GLU A 351 -26.25 -25.23 -10.26
CA GLU A 351 -27.40 -24.84 -9.43
C GLU A 351 -27.70 -25.85 -8.32
N ASN A 352 -27.30 -27.12 -8.48
CA ASN A 352 -27.46 -28.13 -7.44
C ASN A 352 -26.58 -27.81 -6.23
N SER A 353 -27.19 -27.48 -5.08
CA SER A 353 -26.50 -27.12 -3.84
C SER A 353 -25.69 -28.27 -3.21
N LYS A 354 -25.95 -29.53 -3.61
CA LYS A 354 -25.15 -30.72 -3.27
C LYS A 354 -24.29 -31.23 -4.44
N GLY A 355 -24.23 -30.47 -5.53
CA GLY A 355 -23.47 -30.80 -6.73
C GLY A 355 -21.96 -30.58 -6.56
N ALA A 356 -21.19 -30.97 -7.58
CA ALA A 356 -19.75 -30.87 -7.56
C ALA A 356 -19.26 -29.41 -7.47
N SER A 357 -18.27 -29.17 -6.60
CA SER A 357 -17.66 -27.85 -6.43
C SER A 357 -16.76 -27.44 -7.61
N LYS A 358 -16.28 -28.42 -8.38
CA LYS A 358 -15.36 -28.26 -9.50
C LYS A 358 -15.90 -29.01 -10.71
N ILE A 359 -16.00 -28.33 -11.84
CA ILE A 359 -16.48 -28.89 -13.11
C ILE A 359 -15.43 -28.57 -14.17
N ALA A 360 -15.12 -29.54 -15.04
CA ALA A 360 -14.24 -29.31 -16.17
C ALA A 360 -14.98 -29.55 -17.49
N ILE A 361 -14.86 -28.59 -18.41
CA ILE A 361 -15.27 -28.72 -19.80
C ILE A 361 -14.03 -29.16 -20.57
N CYS A 362 -14.06 -30.39 -21.07
CA CYS A 362 -12.98 -30.98 -21.87
C CYS A 362 -13.43 -31.12 -23.32
N GLY A 363 -12.53 -30.91 -24.28
CA GLY A 363 -12.86 -31.05 -25.70
C GLY A 363 -11.79 -30.46 -26.61
N LEU A 364 -11.95 -30.64 -27.91
CA LEU A 364 -10.96 -30.25 -28.92
C LEU A 364 -10.77 -28.72 -29.02
N GLY A 365 -9.62 -28.27 -29.53
CA GLY A 365 -9.40 -26.86 -29.85
C GLY A 365 -10.41 -26.35 -30.88
N GLY A 366 -11.01 -25.17 -30.66
CA GLY A 366 -11.99 -24.60 -31.61
C GLY A 366 -13.42 -25.14 -31.51
N VAL A 367 -13.69 -26.17 -30.68
CA VAL A 367 -15.04 -26.75 -30.47
C VAL A 367 -16.02 -25.82 -29.72
N GLY A 368 -15.52 -24.71 -29.16
CA GLY A 368 -16.35 -23.69 -28.52
C GLY A 368 -16.39 -23.72 -26.98
N LYS A 369 -15.49 -24.44 -26.28
CA LYS A 369 -15.45 -24.50 -24.79
C LYS A 369 -15.50 -23.13 -24.12
N THR A 370 -14.64 -22.21 -24.55
CA THR A 370 -14.60 -20.83 -24.03
C THR A 370 -15.90 -20.08 -24.31
N GLN A 371 -16.55 -20.34 -25.45
CA GLN A 371 -17.85 -19.75 -25.78
C GLN A 371 -18.98 -20.33 -24.94
N ILE A 372 -18.97 -21.63 -24.64
CA ILE A 372 -19.92 -22.29 -23.72
C ILE A 372 -19.77 -21.70 -22.30
N ALA A 373 -18.54 -21.57 -21.81
CA ALA A 373 -18.28 -20.95 -20.50
C ALA A 373 -18.71 -19.47 -20.46
N LEU A 374 -18.50 -18.74 -21.56
CA LEU A 374 -18.92 -17.35 -21.69
C LEU A 374 -20.44 -17.20 -21.77
N GLU A 375 -21.11 -18.02 -22.58
CA GLU A 375 -22.58 -18.01 -22.68
C GLU A 375 -23.22 -18.42 -21.35
N LEU A 376 -22.67 -19.43 -20.67
CA LEU A 376 -23.06 -19.79 -19.30
C LEU A 376 -22.91 -18.60 -18.34
N ALA A 377 -21.79 -17.87 -18.38
CA ALA A 377 -21.60 -16.68 -17.55
C ALA A 377 -22.69 -15.62 -17.81
N TYR A 378 -23.01 -15.33 -19.07
CA TYR A 378 -24.07 -14.38 -19.45
C TYR A 378 -25.49 -14.90 -19.15
N ARG A 379 -25.74 -16.21 -19.26
CA ARG A 379 -27.02 -16.85 -18.87
C ARG A 379 -27.23 -16.82 -17.37
N LEU A 380 -26.20 -17.14 -16.59
CA LEU A 380 -26.23 -17.00 -15.14
C LEU A 380 -26.39 -15.53 -14.74
N GLN A 381 -25.78 -14.59 -15.47
CA GLN A 381 -25.97 -13.16 -15.22
C GLN A 381 -27.41 -12.70 -15.47
N SER A 382 -28.05 -13.19 -16.54
CA SER A 382 -29.39 -12.78 -17.00
C SER A 382 -30.56 -13.53 -16.33
N ARG A 383 -30.42 -14.83 -16.06
CA ARG A 383 -31.45 -15.67 -15.40
C ARG A 383 -31.43 -15.53 -13.88
N ASN A 384 -30.23 -15.53 -13.28
CA ASN A 384 -30.07 -15.51 -11.83
C ASN A 384 -29.36 -14.22 -11.41
N SER A 385 -30.11 -13.24 -10.90
CA SER A 385 -29.57 -11.94 -10.47
C SER A 385 -28.67 -12.00 -9.21
N ASP A 386 -28.15 -13.17 -8.81
CA ASP A 386 -27.35 -13.35 -7.59
C ASP A 386 -25.94 -13.96 -7.80
N TYR A 387 -25.52 -14.40 -9.00
CA TYR A 387 -24.16 -14.92 -9.25
C TYR A 387 -23.11 -13.83 -9.52
N SER A 388 -21.97 -13.87 -8.84
CA SER A 388 -20.73 -13.14 -9.22
C SER A 388 -19.83 -14.00 -10.10
N VAL A 389 -19.31 -13.46 -11.19
CA VAL A 389 -18.54 -14.25 -12.18
C VAL A 389 -17.15 -13.65 -12.36
N PHE A 390 -16.14 -14.50 -12.20
CA PHE A 390 -14.73 -14.14 -12.31
C PHE A 390 -14.03 -14.99 -13.36
N TRP A 391 -13.24 -14.36 -14.22
CA TRP A 391 -12.56 -15.00 -15.34
C TRP A 391 -11.04 -14.91 -15.20
N ILE A 392 -10.38 -16.07 -15.12
CA ILE A 392 -8.92 -16.19 -14.98
C ILE A 392 -8.33 -16.84 -16.24
N PRO A 393 -7.57 -16.10 -17.08
CA PRO A 393 -6.88 -16.66 -18.23
C PRO A 393 -5.60 -17.41 -17.83
N CYS A 394 -5.58 -18.73 -18.07
CA CYS A 394 -4.49 -19.64 -17.70
C CYS A 394 -3.47 -19.85 -18.83
N THR A 395 -3.05 -18.78 -19.51
CA THR A 395 -2.10 -18.87 -20.63
C THR A 395 -0.62 -18.84 -20.19
N SER A 396 -0.31 -18.22 -19.04
CA SER A 396 1.02 -18.19 -18.40
C SER A 396 0.88 -17.91 -16.90
N HIS A 397 1.96 -18.10 -16.13
CA HIS A 397 1.98 -17.78 -14.70
C HIS A 397 1.74 -16.28 -14.42
N GLU A 398 2.33 -15.38 -15.22
CA GLU A 398 2.13 -13.93 -15.01
C GLU A 398 0.68 -13.50 -15.30
N SER A 399 0.06 -14.11 -16.32
CA SER A 399 -1.35 -13.86 -16.67
C SER A 399 -2.29 -14.22 -15.51
N VAL A 400 -2.00 -15.33 -14.83
CA VAL A 400 -2.77 -15.75 -13.65
C VAL A 400 -2.56 -14.79 -12.48
N GLU A 401 -1.32 -14.36 -12.22
CA GLU A 401 -1.04 -13.41 -11.13
C GLU A 401 -1.73 -12.06 -11.29
N GLN A 402 -1.67 -11.48 -12.49
CA GLN A 402 -2.38 -10.24 -12.80
C GLN A 402 -3.89 -10.39 -12.66
N ALA A 403 -4.44 -11.53 -13.08
CA ALA A 403 -5.87 -11.79 -12.96
C ALA A 403 -6.30 -11.95 -11.49
N TYR A 404 -5.52 -12.63 -10.65
CA TYR A 404 -5.80 -12.74 -9.21
C TYR A 404 -5.69 -11.39 -8.47
N MET A 405 -4.74 -10.54 -8.86
CA MET A 405 -4.63 -9.17 -8.34
C MET A 405 -5.87 -8.34 -8.71
N THR A 406 -6.31 -8.43 -9.96
CA THR A 406 -7.53 -7.75 -10.44
C THR A 406 -8.76 -8.27 -9.71
N LEU A 407 -8.86 -9.59 -9.49
CA LEU A 407 -9.95 -10.20 -8.75
C LEU A 407 -9.98 -9.68 -7.31
N ALA A 408 -8.84 -9.69 -6.61
CA ALA A 408 -8.73 -9.18 -5.23
C ALA A 408 -9.22 -7.73 -5.12
N GLN A 409 -8.83 -6.87 -6.06
CA GLN A 409 -9.33 -5.49 -6.12
C GLN A 409 -10.83 -5.41 -6.40
N THR A 410 -11.33 -6.22 -7.35
CA THR A 410 -12.74 -6.25 -7.76
C THR A 410 -13.66 -6.67 -6.62
N VAL A 411 -13.21 -7.58 -5.75
CA VAL A 411 -13.98 -8.02 -4.57
C VAL A 411 -13.75 -7.15 -3.33
N GLY A 412 -13.01 -6.04 -3.46
CA GLY A 412 -12.77 -5.10 -2.36
C GLY A 412 -11.71 -5.55 -1.35
N ILE A 413 -10.89 -6.55 -1.68
CA ILE A 413 -9.71 -6.91 -0.87
C ILE A 413 -8.59 -5.94 -1.25
N HIS A 414 -8.54 -4.83 -0.52
CA HIS A 414 -7.49 -3.83 -0.69
C HIS A 414 -6.20 -4.26 0.05
N ASN A 415 -5.05 -3.84 -0.46
CA ASN A 415 -3.72 -4.02 0.17
C ASN A 415 -3.07 -5.42 0.08
N VAL A 416 -3.48 -6.26 -0.87
CA VAL A 416 -2.89 -7.59 -1.05
C VAL A 416 -1.58 -7.52 -1.84
N GLN A 417 -0.54 -8.24 -1.39
CA GLN A 417 0.72 -8.40 -2.13
C GLN A 417 0.55 -9.41 -3.29
N PRO A 418 1.29 -9.30 -4.41
CA PRO A 418 1.18 -10.26 -5.52
C PRO A 418 1.34 -11.73 -5.11
N ALA A 419 2.28 -12.02 -4.20
CA ALA A 419 2.51 -13.36 -3.66
C ALA A 419 1.35 -13.87 -2.77
N GLU A 420 0.58 -12.96 -2.17
CA GLU A 420 -0.52 -13.27 -1.24
C GLU A 420 -1.91 -13.19 -1.92
N ALA A 421 -1.97 -12.65 -3.15
CA ALA A 421 -3.21 -12.43 -3.90
C ALA A 421 -4.01 -13.71 -4.05
N LYS A 422 -3.34 -14.78 -4.50
CA LYS A 422 -3.95 -16.11 -4.69
C LYS A 422 -4.53 -16.65 -3.37
N ASN A 423 -3.81 -16.52 -2.27
CA ASN A 423 -4.24 -16.98 -0.94
C ASN A 423 -5.37 -16.14 -0.34
N SER A 424 -5.33 -14.82 -0.52
CA SER A 424 -6.35 -13.91 0.01
C SER A 424 -7.67 -14.08 -0.73
N VAL A 425 -7.62 -14.22 -2.06
CA VAL A 425 -8.78 -14.53 -2.89
C VAL A 425 -9.34 -15.90 -2.54
N LYS A 426 -8.48 -16.92 -2.34
CA LYS A 426 -8.90 -18.24 -1.86
C LYS A 426 -9.66 -18.12 -0.55
N ALA A 427 -9.12 -17.42 0.44
CA ALA A 427 -9.75 -17.25 1.75
C ALA A 427 -11.11 -16.54 1.64
N PHE A 428 -11.16 -15.44 0.88
CA PHE A 428 -12.37 -14.65 0.67
C PHE A 428 -13.49 -15.45 -0.02
N LEU A 429 -13.18 -16.10 -1.15
CA LEU A 429 -14.17 -16.89 -1.88
C LEU A 429 -14.61 -18.13 -1.10
N SER A 430 -13.73 -18.68 -0.25
CA SER A 430 -14.09 -19.80 0.64
C SER A 430 -15.04 -19.38 1.77
N GLN A 431 -14.91 -18.15 2.28
CA GLN A 431 -15.76 -17.60 3.35
C GLN A 431 -17.01 -16.86 2.82
N SER A 432 -17.11 -16.64 1.50
CA SER A 432 -18.22 -15.93 0.87
C SER A 432 -19.55 -16.68 1.00
N THR A 433 -20.59 -15.97 1.44
CA THR A 433 -21.98 -16.46 1.54
C THR A 433 -22.78 -16.30 0.23
N GLY A 434 -22.27 -15.50 -0.72
CA GLY A 434 -22.87 -15.28 -2.03
C GLY A 434 -22.47 -16.35 -3.06
N ARG A 435 -23.34 -16.63 -4.03
CA ARG A 435 -23.05 -17.55 -5.13
C ARG A 435 -22.04 -16.91 -6.09
N TRP A 436 -20.97 -17.62 -6.38
CA TRP A 436 -19.96 -17.17 -7.33
C TRP A 436 -19.53 -18.30 -8.26
N LEU A 437 -19.14 -17.92 -9.48
CA LEU A 437 -18.56 -18.78 -10.49
C LEU A 437 -17.15 -18.28 -10.81
N LEU A 438 -16.15 -19.12 -10.58
CA LEU A 438 -14.75 -18.85 -10.93
C LEU A 438 -14.38 -19.69 -12.16
N ILE A 439 -14.14 -19.03 -13.29
CA ILE A 439 -13.83 -19.68 -14.56
C ILE A 439 -12.32 -19.59 -14.81
N PHE A 440 -11.66 -20.72 -14.90
CA PHE A 440 -10.28 -20.84 -15.38
C PHE A 440 -10.29 -21.25 -16.85
N ASP A 441 -9.89 -20.32 -17.72
CA ASP A 441 -9.92 -20.53 -19.16
C ASP A 441 -8.55 -20.93 -19.71
N ASN A 442 -8.51 -21.98 -20.53
CA ASN A 442 -7.31 -22.60 -21.12
C ASN A 442 -6.35 -23.20 -20.10
N ALA A 443 -6.88 -23.93 -19.12
CA ALA A 443 -6.09 -24.71 -18.16
C ALA A 443 -5.52 -25.97 -18.84
N ASP A 444 -4.56 -25.81 -19.75
CA ASP A 444 -4.03 -26.91 -20.59
C ASP A 444 -2.68 -27.47 -20.10
N ASP A 445 -1.88 -26.64 -19.42
CA ASP A 445 -0.53 -26.97 -18.95
C ASP A 445 -0.59 -27.76 -17.63
N ILE A 446 -0.25 -29.05 -17.68
CA ILE A 446 -0.31 -29.92 -16.51
C ILE A 446 0.70 -29.55 -15.42
N ASP A 447 1.84 -28.96 -15.79
CA ASP A 447 2.94 -28.65 -14.87
C ASP A 447 2.56 -27.45 -14.00
N MET A 448 1.91 -26.45 -14.59
CA MET A 448 1.37 -25.28 -13.87
C MET A 448 0.32 -25.65 -12.81
N TRP A 449 -0.41 -26.75 -13.02
CA TRP A 449 -1.52 -27.16 -12.16
C TRP A 449 -1.17 -28.24 -11.14
N ILE A 450 -0.26 -29.18 -11.45
CA ILE A 450 -0.12 -30.43 -10.69
C ILE A 450 1.33 -30.84 -10.42
N GLN A 451 2.28 -30.52 -11.30
CA GLN A 451 3.62 -31.12 -11.26
C GLN A 451 4.71 -30.04 -11.27
N SER A 452 5.38 -29.80 -10.12
CA SER A 452 6.57 -28.94 -10.12
C SER A 452 7.74 -29.71 -10.74
N CYS A 453 8.13 -29.36 -11.96
CA CYS A 453 9.39 -29.85 -12.51
C CYS A 453 10.56 -29.35 -11.65
N ALA A 454 11.56 -30.22 -11.42
CA ALA A 454 12.75 -29.90 -10.64
C ALA A 454 13.47 -28.68 -11.28
N GLY A 455 13.33 -27.50 -10.65
CA GLY A 455 13.90 -26.25 -11.13
C GLY A 455 12.91 -25.08 -11.31
N ASN A 456 11.60 -25.27 -11.14
CA ASN A 456 10.63 -24.17 -11.17
C ASN A 456 10.22 -23.73 -9.75
N PRO A 457 10.50 -22.48 -9.31
CA PRO A 457 10.23 -22.00 -7.95
C PRO A 457 8.75 -21.68 -7.65
N ASN A 458 7.86 -21.75 -8.64
CA ASN A 458 6.46 -21.33 -8.48
C ASN A 458 5.56 -22.45 -7.93
N PRO A 459 4.70 -22.18 -6.92
CA PRO A 459 3.75 -23.14 -6.38
C PRO A 459 2.61 -23.47 -7.37
N VAL A 460 2.13 -24.72 -7.34
CA VAL A 460 1.09 -25.22 -8.26
C VAL A 460 -0.27 -24.55 -8.03
N LEU A 461 -1.02 -24.31 -9.10
CA LEU A 461 -2.27 -23.53 -9.02
C LEU A 461 -3.41 -24.24 -8.26
N VAL A 462 -3.39 -25.57 -8.18
CA VAL A 462 -4.43 -26.34 -7.49
C VAL A 462 -4.52 -26.00 -6.00
N ASP A 463 -3.41 -25.60 -5.39
CA ASP A 463 -3.32 -25.25 -3.97
C ASP A 463 -4.06 -23.95 -3.64
N PHE A 464 -4.31 -23.11 -4.64
CA PHE A 464 -4.95 -21.81 -4.48
C PHE A 464 -6.45 -21.81 -4.78
N LEU A 465 -7.03 -22.98 -5.06
CA LEU A 465 -8.46 -23.09 -5.36
C LEU A 465 -9.31 -22.89 -4.08
N PRO A 466 -10.32 -22.01 -4.10
CA PRO A 466 -11.24 -21.81 -2.98
C PRO A 466 -12.13 -23.04 -2.74
N GLN A 467 -12.57 -23.22 -1.50
CA GLN A 467 -13.53 -24.26 -1.10
C GLN A 467 -14.76 -23.59 -0.50
N SER A 468 -15.91 -23.74 -1.15
CA SER A 468 -17.17 -23.15 -0.70
C SER A 468 -18.34 -24.03 -1.12
N ASP A 469 -19.36 -24.14 -0.26
CA ASP A 469 -20.60 -24.87 -0.56
C ASP A 469 -21.47 -24.11 -1.59
N GLN A 470 -21.33 -22.78 -1.66
CA GLN A 470 -22.10 -21.88 -2.53
C GLN A 470 -21.34 -21.44 -3.79
N GLY A 471 -20.03 -21.67 -3.84
CA GLY A 471 -19.16 -21.35 -4.98
C GLY A 471 -18.99 -22.51 -5.95
N ARG A 472 -18.79 -22.21 -7.23
CA ARG A 472 -18.50 -23.22 -8.27
C ARG A 472 -17.26 -22.80 -9.06
N ILE A 473 -16.43 -23.78 -9.41
CA ILE A 473 -15.24 -23.58 -10.23
C ILE A 473 -15.43 -24.30 -11.56
N LEU A 474 -15.21 -23.59 -12.66
CA LEU A 474 -15.28 -24.12 -14.01
C LEU A 474 -13.91 -24.07 -14.68
N PHE A 475 -13.44 -25.19 -15.20
CA PHE A 475 -12.21 -25.26 -15.99
C PHE A 475 -12.56 -25.46 -17.47
N THR A 476 -11.94 -24.70 -18.37
CA THR A 476 -11.91 -25.07 -19.79
C THR A 476 -10.52 -25.63 -20.10
N THR A 477 -10.46 -26.83 -20.69
CA THR A 477 -9.19 -27.49 -21.01
C THR A 477 -9.32 -28.38 -22.24
N ARG A 478 -8.24 -28.56 -22.98
CA ARG A 478 -8.12 -29.61 -24.01
C ARG A 478 -7.56 -30.93 -23.44
N ASN A 479 -6.95 -30.88 -22.27
CA ASN A 479 -6.23 -32.01 -21.70
C ASN A 479 -7.17 -32.85 -20.81
N ARG A 480 -7.69 -33.96 -21.34
CA ARG A 480 -8.58 -34.88 -20.60
C ARG A 480 -7.96 -35.40 -19.30
N LYS A 481 -6.65 -35.70 -19.30
CA LYS A 481 -5.96 -36.17 -18.09
C LYS A 481 -5.96 -35.09 -17.01
N LEU A 482 -5.76 -33.83 -17.38
CA LEU A 482 -5.83 -32.69 -16.47
C LEU A 482 -7.26 -32.41 -16.00
N ALA A 483 -8.25 -32.49 -16.90
CA ALA A 483 -9.67 -32.36 -16.56
C ALA A 483 -10.11 -33.36 -15.47
N VAL A 484 -9.76 -34.63 -15.65
CA VAL A 484 -10.06 -35.70 -14.68
C VAL A 484 -9.32 -35.46 -13.36
N LYS A 485 -8.08 -34.96 -13.39
CA LYS A 485 -7.36 -34.65 -12.14
C LYS A 485 -7.94 -33.43 -11.40
N LEU A 486 -8.45 -32.42 -12.09
CA LEU A 486 -8.98 -31.19 -11.48
C LEU A 486 -10.44 -31.34 -11.01
N ALA A 487 -11.27 -32.04 -11.77
CA ALA A 487 -12.72 -32.18 -11.53
C ALA A 487 -13.16 -33.61 -11.20
N SER A 488 -12.24 -34.59 -11.11
CA SER A 488 -12.55 -35.99 -10.82
C SER A 488 -13.57 -36.59 -11.81
N SER A 489 -14.79 -36.87 -11.36
CA SER A 489 -15.90 -37.39 -12.18
C SER A 489 -16.71 -36.30 -12.89
N ASP A 490 -16.53 -35.03 -12.54
CA ASP A 490 -17.34 -33.91 -13.03
C ASP A 490 -16.74 -33.26 -14.26
N VAL A 491 -16.45 -34.11 -15.25
CA VAL A 491 -15.97 -33.71 -16.56
C VAL A 491 -17.10 -33.82 -17.56
N ILE A 492 -17.36 -32.74 -18.29
CA ILE A 492 -18.27 -32.72 -19.43
C ILE A 492 -17.40 -32.71 -20.68
N ASP A 493 -17.47 -33.81 -21.43
CA ASP A 493 -16.84 -33.92 -22.73
C ASP A 493 -17.71 -33.20 -23.77
N ILE A 494 -17.16 -32.13 -24.34
CA ILE A 494 -17.78 -31.42 -25.45
C ILE A 494 -17.31 -32.09 -26.73
N SER A 495 -18.17 -32.94 -27.25
CA SER A 495 -18.09 -33.47 -28.61
C SER A 495 -18.40 -32.37 -29.62
N GLU A 496 -18.17 -32.64 -30.88
CA GLU A 496 -18.65 -31.83 -32.00
C GLU A 496 -20.18 -31.60 -31.94
N PRO A 497 -20.70 -30.41 -32.34
CA PRO A 497 -22.13 -30.17 -32.39
C PRO A 497 -22.81 -31.07 -33.42
N ASP A 498 -24.08 -31.41 -33.19
CA ASP A 498 -24.86 -32.16 -34.15
C ASP A 498 -25.08 -31.37 -35.45
N ILE A 499 -25.53 -32.06 -36.48
CA ILE A 499 -25.67 -31.49 -37.80
C ILE A 499 -26.74 -30.39 -37.88
N GLU A 500 -27.82 -30.50 -37.12
CA GLU A 500 -28.90 -29.50 -37.10
C GLU A 500 -28.41 -28.22 -36.43
N THR A 501 -27.72 -28.34 -35.29
CA THR A 501 -27.06 -27.23 -34.59
C THR A 501 -26.01 -26.56 -35.48
N THR A 502 -25.18 -27.37 -36.14
CA THR A 502 -24.12 -26.87 -37.02
C THR A 502 -24.68 -26.14 -38.23
N THR A 503 -25.76 -26.67 -38.82
CA THR A 503 -26.50 -26.02 -39.92
C THR A 503 -27.11 -24.70 -39.46
N LYS A 504 -27.63 -24.61 -38.23
CA LYS A 504 -28.14 -23.35 -37.66
C LYS A 504 -27.03 -22.33 -37.36
N ILE A 505 -25.85 -22.78 -36.91
CA ILE A 505 -24.67 -21.91 -36.75
C ILE A 505 -24.31 -21.32 -38.12
N LEU A 506 -24.26 -22.16 -39.15
CA LEU A 506 -23.98 -21.74 -40.51
C LEU A 506 -25.06 -20.77 -41.04
N ASP A 507 -26.35 -21.06 -40.87
CA ASP A 507 -27.48 -20.19 -41.26
C ASP A 507 -27.42 -18.80 -40.65
N ASN A 508 -27.06 -18.69 -39.36
CA ASN A 508 -26.96 -17.39 -38.70
C ASN A 508 -25.69 -16.62 -39.05
N LEU A 509 -24.67 -17.30 -39.57
CA LEU A 509 -23.45 -16.66 -40.02
C LEU A 509 -23.52 -16.26 -41.49
N LEU A 510 -24.32 -16.95 -42.32
CA LEU A 510 -24.47 -16.68 -43.75
C LEU A 510 -25.41 -15.50 -44.07
N ILE A 511 -25.10 -14.79 -45.15
CA ILE A 511 -25.96 -13.74 -45.73
C ILE A 511 -26.97 -14.37 -46.69
N LYS A 512 -26.51 -15.28 -47.57
CA LYS A 512 -27.34 -16.03 -48.51
C LYS A 512 -27.85 -17.33 -47.87
N LYS A 513 -29.10 -17.30 -47.40
CA LYS A 513 -29.74 -18.42 -46.70
C LYS A 513 -30.17 -19.54 -47.66
N ASP A 514 -30.40 -19.20 -48.93
CA ASP A 514 -30.75 -20.10 -50.03
C ASP A 514 -29.67 -21.15 -50.33
N LEU A 515 -28.42 -20.91 -49.94
CA LEU A 515 -27.34 -21.89 -50.06
C LEU A 515 -27.59 -23.17 -49.23
N LEU A 516 -28.42 -23.08 -48.19
CA LEU A 516 -28.75 -24.20 -47.30
C LEU A 516 -29.87 -25.11 -47.84
N ASP A 517 -30.51 -24.74 -48.95
CA ASP A 517 -31.59 -25.53 -49.56
C ASP A 517 -31.04 -26.86 -50.15
N ASP A 518 -29.77 -26.89 -50.53
CA ASP A 518 -29.05 -28.10 -50.93
C ASP A 518 -28.50 -28.84 -49.71
N HIS A 519 -29.29 -29.80 -49.22
CA HIS A 519 -28.94 -30.58 -48.04
C HIS A 519 -27.64 -31.38 -48.24
N ASP A 520 -27.45 -32.02 -49.40
CA ASP A 520 -26.30 -32.90 -49.64
C ASP A 520 -24.98 -32.11 -49.65
N THR A 521 -24.97 -30.93 -50.28
CA THR A 521 -23.78 -30.08 -50.33
C THR A 521 -23.51 -29.39 -48.98
N THR A 522 -24.55 -29.02 -48.24
CA THR A 522 -24.43 -28.49 -46.86
C THR A 522 -23.78 -29.51 -45.93
N MET A 523 -24.25 -30.76 -46.00
CA MET A 523 -23.70 -31.88 -45.23
C MET A 523 -22.22 -32.12 -45.55
N ALA A 524 -21.86 -32.17 -46.84
CA ALA A 524 -20.47 -32.36 -47.26
C ALA A 524 -19.53 -31.27 -46.74
N LEU A 525 -19.98 -30.01 -46.71
CA LEU A 525 -19.20 -28.90 -46.14
C LEU A 525 -18.99 -29.05 -44.63
N ILE A 526 -20.06 -29.37 -43.89
CA ILE A 526 -20.02 -29.50 -42.44
C ILE A 526 -19.10 -30.65 -42.01
N GLU A 527 -19.14 -31.78 -42.72
CA GLU A 527 -18.27 -32.93 -42.49
C GLU A 527 -16.79 -32.56 -42.69
N GLN A 528 -16.46 -31.81 -43.75
CA GLN A 528 -15.09 -31.36 -44.01
C GLN A 528 -14.57 -30.37 -42.95
N LEU A 529 -15.45 -29.59 -42.35
CA LEU A 529 -15.10 -28.67 -41.25
C LEU A 529 -15.03 -29.38 -39.88
N ALA A 530 -15.20 -30.71 -39.86
CA ALA A 530 -15.34 -31.56 -38.68
C ALA A 530 -16.24 -30.93 -37.61
N PHE A 531 -17.33 -30.27 -38.06
CA PHE A 531 -18.31 -29.66 -37.17
C PHE A 531 -17.72 -28.62 -36.18
N LEU A 532 -16.50 -28.11 -36.37
CA LEU A 532 -15.85 -27.20 -35.42
C LEU A 532 -16.39 -25.76 -35.57
N PRO A 533 -17.05 -25.15 -34.55
CA PRO A 533 -17.67 -23.83 -34.68
C PRO A 533 -16.72 -22.71 -35.13
N LEU A 534 -15.44 -22.77 -34.73
CA LEU A 534 -14.45 -21.80 -35.20
C LEU A 534 -14.14 -21.96 -36.70
N ALA A 535 -14.01 -23.19 -37.20
CA ALA A 535 -13.80 -23.47 -38.61
C ALA A 535 -15.04 -23.07 -39.42
N ILE A 536 -16.24 -23.37 -38.93
CA ILE A 536 -17.51 -22.93 -39.54
C ILE A 536 -17.61 -21.41 -39.60
N ALA A 537 -17.22 -20.70 -38.54
CA ALA A 537 -17.25 -19.25 -38.54
C ALA A 537 -16.29 -18.61 -39.55
N GLN A 538 -15.09 -19.16 -39.66
CA GLN A 538 -14.14 -18.71 -40.67
C GLN A 538 -14.60 -19.06 -42.10
N ALA A 539 -15.20 -20.25 -42.31
CA ALA A 539 -15.75 -20.68 -43.59
C ALA A 539 -16.96 -19.83 -44.01
N ALA A 540 -17.92 -19.60 -43.12
CA ALA A 540 -19.08 -18.76 -43.39
C ALA A 540 -18.67 -17.31 -43.71
N ALA A 541 -17.69 -16.77 -42.98
CA ALA A 541 -17.14 -15.45 -43.28
C ALA A 541 -16.51 -15.41 -44.68
N TYR A 542 -15.77 -16.45 -45.07
CA TYR A 542 -15.24 -16.57 -46.42
C TYR A 542 -16.33 -16.62 -47.49
N ILE A 543 -17.32 -17.49 -47.30
CA ILE A 543 -18.43 -17.68 -48.25
C ILE A 543 -19.19 -16.37 -48.47
N ASN A 544 -19.50 -15.65 -47.38
CA ASN A 544 -20.19 -14.37 -47.45
C ASN A 544 -19.40 -13.29 -48.19
N GLU A 545 -18.09 -13.18 -47.92
CA GLU A 545 -17.26 -12.13 -48.53
C GLU A 545 -17.04 -12.39 -50.02
N ASN A 546 -16.96 -13.66 -50.44
CA ASN A 546 -16.62 -14.03 -51.81
C ASN A 546 -17.83 -14.41 -52.67
N ASP A 547 -19.01 -14.46 -52.08
CA ASP A 547 -20.28 -14.77 -52.76
C ASP A 547 -20.29 -16.11 -53.51
N ILE A 548 -19.60 -17.13 -52.97
CA ILE A 548 -19.46 -18.46 -53.57
C ILE A 548 -20.44 -19.49 -52.96
N GLY A 549 -20.69 -20.58 -53.68
CA GLY A 549 -21.51 -21.69 -53.19
C GLY A 549 -20.74 -22.70 -52.32
N PHE A 550 -21.46 -23.57 -51.60
CA PHE A 550 -20.83 -24.61 -50.77
C PHE A 550 -19.99 -25.59 -51.58
N THR A 551 -20.43 -26.00 -52.77
CA THR A 551 -19.68 -26.91 -53.65
C THR A 551 -18.31 -26.33 -54.00
N GLU A 552 -18.27 -25.05 -54.35
CA GLU A 552 -17.05 -24.34 -54.71
C GLU A 552 -16.11 -24.21 -53.50
N TYR A 553 -16.63 -23.93 -52.31
CA TYR A 553 -15.82 -23.88 -51.09
C TYR A 553 -15.30 -25.25 -50.63
N VAL A 554 -16.09 -26.32 -50.81
CA VAL A 554 -15.65 -27.70 -50.53
C VAL A 554 -14.51 -28.11 -51.47
N MET A 555 -14.54 -27.69 -52.74
CA MET A 555 -13.40 -27.90 -53.65
C MET A 555 -12.14 -27.20 -53.13
N LEU A 556 -12.25 -25.95 -52.65
CA LEU A 556 -11.13 -25.22 -52.06
C LEU A 556 -10.57 -25.88 -50.79
N LEU A 557 -11.40 -26.59 -50.00
CA LEU A 557 -10.96 -27.35 -48.83
C LEU A 557 -10.13 -28.60 -49.19
N GLN A 558 -10.25 -29.10 -50.41
CA GLN A 558 -9.54 -30.29 -50.92
C GLN A 558 -8.22 -29.93 -51.63
N GLU A 559 -8.01 -28.66 -51.96
CA GLU A 559 -6.80 -28.12 -52.59
C GLU A 559 -5.57 -27.86 -51.68
N PRO A 560 -5.65 -27.69 -50.34
CA PRO A 560 -4.52 -27.23 -49.54
C PRO A 560 -3.49 -28.34 -49.24
N GLU A 561 -2.21 -27.97 -49.25
CA GLU A 561 -1.08 -28.86 -49.02
C GLU A 561 -1.12 -29.50 -47.60
N PRO A 562 -1.25 -30.83 -47.48
CA PRO A 562 -1.38 -31.53 -46.19
C PRO A 562 -0.23 -31.22 -45.21
N GLU A 563 0.98 -31.08 -45.75
CA GLU A 563 2.19 -30.74 -44.98
C GLU A 563 2.13 -29.33 -44.38
N VAL A 564 1.39 -28.38 -44.97
CA VAL A 564 1.23 -27.03 -44.40
C VAL A 564 0.26 -27.10 -43.23
N ILE A 565 -0.79 -27.89 -43.34
CA ILE A 565 -1.81 -28.03 -42.30
C ILE A 565 -1.25 -28.77 -41.08
N GLU A 566 -0.47 -29.82 -41.29
CA GLU A 566 0.19 -30.56 -40.19
C GLU A 566 1.11 -29.65 -39.38
N LEU A 567 1.93 -28.83 -40.05
CA LEU A 567 2.82 -27.88 -39.39
C LEU A 567 2.08 -26.70 -38.73
N LEU A 568 1.01 -26.21 -39.34
CA LEU A 568 0.14 -25.21 -38.70
C LEU A 568 -0.52 -25.76 -37.45
N SER A 569 -0.70 -27.08 -37.38
CA SER A 569 -1.25 -27.79 -36.22
C SER A 569 -0.21 -28.04 -35.11
N GLU A 570 1.09 -27.83 -35.37
CA GLU A 570 2.14 -27.93 -34.36
C GLU A 570 1.98 -26.84 -33.28
N GLY A 571 1.91 -27.24 -32.01
CA GLY A 571 1.63 -26.34 -30.88
C GLY A 571 0.14 -26.24 -30.48
N PHE A 572 -0.77 -26.84 -31.26
CA PHE A 572 -2.17 -27.05 -30.85
C PHE A 572 -2.33 -28.20 -29.82
N GLY A 573 -1.25 -28.94 -29.54
CA GLY A 573 -1.02 -29.70 -28.31
C GLY A 573 -1.91 -30.91 -28.06
N ASP A 574 -2.16 -31.75 -29.08
CA ASP A 574 -2.87 -33.01 -28.92
C ASP A 574 -2.01 -34.19 -29.39
N GLY A 575 -1.92 -35.22 -28.54
CA GLY A 575 -1.29 -36.50 -28.87
C GLY A 575 -2.21 -37.38 -29.70
N GLU A 576 -1.62 -38.06 -30.70
CA GLU A 576 -2.08 -39.27 -31.41
C GLU A 576 -3.48 -39.35 -32.05
N GLN A 577 -4.41 -38.39 -31.84
CA GLN A 577 -5.79 -38.49 -32.35
C GLN A 577 -6.10 -37.71 -33.63
N TYR A 578 -5.20 -36.81 -34.09
CA TYR A 578 -5.27 -36.24 -35.44
C TYR A 578 -4.23 -36.91 -36.34
N LYS A 579 -4.60 -38.04 -36.95
CA LYS A 579 -3.91 -38.54 -38.16
C LYS A 579 -4.47 -37.89 -39.44
N SER A 580 -5.40 -36.94 -39.32
CA SER A 580 -6.03 -36.19 -40.40
C SER A 580 -6.01 -34.67 -40.11
N ALA A 581 -6.02 -33.87 -41.18
CA ALA A 581 -5.89 -32.41 -41.21
C ALA A 581 -6.76 -31.68 -40.17
N ASN A 582 -6.17 -30.73 -39.41
CA ASN A 582 -6.91 -29.86 -38.47
C ASN A 582 -7.78 -28.85 -39.26
N PRO A 583 -9.12 -28.95 -39.23
CA PRO A 583 -9.99 -28.13 -40.08
C PRO A 583 -9.93 -26.63 -39.77
N VAL A 584 -9.56 -26.25 -38.54
CA VAL A 584 -9.33 -24.84 -38.18
C VAL A 584 -8.07 -24.30 -38.86
N ALA A 585 -7.00 -25.09 -38.92
CA ALA A 585 -5.78 -24.69 -39.61
C ALA A 585 -6.00 -24.61 -41.14
N THR A 586 -6.76 -25.55 -41.72
CA THR A 586 -7.15 -25.55 -43.14
C THR A 586 -7.99 -24.31 -43.48
N THR A 587 -9.02 -24.06 -42.67
CA THR A 587 -9.93 -22.92 -42.90
C THR A 587 -9.23 -21.58 -42.69
N TRP A 588 -8.37 -21.49 -41.66
CA TRP A 588 -7.50 -20.33 -41.47
C TRP A 588 -6.61 -20.10 -42.69
N LEU A 589 -6.00 -21.15 -43.25
CA LEU A 589 -5.10 -21.05 -44.40
C LEU A 589 -5.84 -20.53 -45.64
N ILE A 590 -7.01 -21.09 -45.96
CA ILE A 590 -7.83 -20.66 -47.10
C ILE A 590 -8.28 -19.21 -46.92
N SER A 591 -8.78 -18.86 -45.74
CA SER A 591 -9.20 -17.49 -45.41
C SER A 591 -8.04 -16.50 -45.47
N PHE A 592 -6.88 -16.88 -44.95
CA PHE A 592 -5.68 -16.06 -44.97
C PHE A 592 -5.13 -15.86 -46.39
N GLN A 593 -5.13 -16.90 -47.22
CA GLN A 593 -4.78 -16.80 -48.65
C GLN A 593 -5.72 -15.85 -49.39
N GLN A 594 -7.01 -15.87 -49.06
CA GLN A 594 -7.97 -14.94 -49.67
C GLN A 594 -7.81 -13.51 -49.17
N ILE A 595 -7.55 -13.31 -47.87
CA ILE A 595 -7.19 -12.00 -47.32
C ILE A 595 -5.93 -11.46 -48.04
N GLN A 596 -4.92 -12.30 -48.28
CA GLN A 596 -3.73 -11.93 -49.06
C GLN A 596 -4.09 -11.46 -50.47
N ARG A 597 -5.01 -12.17 -51.16
CA ARG A 597 -5.48 -11.81 -52.51
C ARG A 597 -6.28 -10.50 -52.52
N LEU A 598 -7.19 -10.31 -51.57
CA LEU A 598 -8.09 -9.15 -51.49
C LEU A 598 -7.37 -7.88 -51.00
N SER A 599 -6.48 -8.03 -50.01
CA SER A 599 -5.75 -6.92 -49.42
C SER A 599 -4.45 -7.42 -48.79
N GLN A 600 -3.36 -7.25 -49.53
CA GLN A 600 -2.01 -7.50 -48.99
C GLN A 600 -1.76 -6.73 -47.69
N LEU A 601 -2.33 -5.51 -47.56
CA LEU A 601 -2.22 -4.70 -46.34
C LEU A 601 -2.87 -5.37 -45.11
N ALA A 602 -3.99 -6.07 -45.28
CA ALA A 602 -4.64 -6.80 -44.19
C ALA A 602 -3.78 -7.98 -43.73
N ALA A 603 -3.22 -8.75 -44.67
CA ALA A 603 -2.27 -9.81 -44.35
C ALA A 603 -1.02 -9.26 -43.64
N ASP A 604 -0.46 -8.16 -44.13
CA ASP A 604 0.70 -7.49 -43.53
C ASP A 604 0.40 -7.03 -42.09
N TYR A 605 -0.80 -6.51 -41.82
CA TYR A 605 -1.24 -6.14 -40.47
C TYR A 605 -1.35 -7.33 -39.54
N LEU A 606 -1.92 -8.45 -40.01
CA LEU A 606 -2.02 -9.66 -39.20
C LEU A 606 -0.63 -10.21 -38.84
N SER A 607 0.27 -10.28 -39.83
CA SER A 607 1.66 -10.71 -39.64
C SER A 607 2.42 -9.78 -38.68
N PHE A 608 2.24 -8.46 -38.80
CA PHE A 608 2.81 -7.48 -37.87
C PHE A 608 2.31 -7.70 -36.43
N MET A 609 1.00 -7.86 -36.24
CA MET A 609 0.42 -8.06 -34.90
C MET A 609 0.87 -9.38 -34.25
N ALA A 610 1.19 -10.39 -35.05
CA ALA A 610 1.76 -11.66 -34.59
C ALA A 610 3.24 -11.56 -34.11
N CYS A 611 3.91 -10.43 -34.36
CA CYS A 611 5.27 -10.15 -33.91
C CYS A 611 5.35 -9.35 -32.60
N ILE A 612 4.23 -8.87 -32.06
CA ILE A 612 4.14 -8.08 -30.82
C ILE A 612 3.19 -8.73 -29.80
N SER A 613 2.89 -8.05 -28.69
CA SER A 613 1.92 -8.56 -27.72
C SER A 613 0.51 -8.63 -28.36
N PRO A 614 -0.21 -9.77 -28.27
CA PRO A 614 -1.47 -9.99 -29.01
C PRO A 614 -2.68 -9.25 -28.43
N ARG A 615 -2.52 -8.50 -27.33
CA ARG A 615 -3.58 -7.79 -26.60
C ARG A 615 -3.30 -6.30 -26.54
N ASP A 616 -4.36 -5.50 -26.47
CA ASP A 616 -4.29 -4.04 -26.32
C ASP A 616 -3.38 -3.35 -27.37
N ILE A 617 -3.46 -3.78 -28.63
CA ILE A 617 -2.65 -3.23 -29.71
C ILE A 617 -3.25 -1.88 -30.14
N PRO A 618 -2.54 -0.74 -29.98
CA PRO A 618 -3.03 0.55 -30.43
C PRO A 618 -3.00 0.61 -31.96
N GLN A 619 -4.07 1.09 -32.59
CA GLN A 619 -4.09 1.27 -34.04
C GLN A 619 -2.99 2.21 -34.54
N SER A 620 -2.51 3.14 -33.71
CA SER A 620 -1.40 4.06 -34.03
C SER A 620 -0.05 3.34 -34.19
N LEU A 621 0.09 2.13 -33.65
CA LEU A 621 1.31 1.33 -33.77
C LEU A 621 1.41 0.60 -35.12
N LEU A 622 0.25 0.30 -35.75
CA LEU A 622 0.20 -0.41 -37.03
C LEU A 622 0.91 0.38 -38.14
N PRO A 623 1.59 -0.32 -39.09
CA PRO A 623 2.25 0.32 -40.22
C PRO A 623 1.33 1.27 -41.00
N SER A 624 1.91 2.38 -41.48
CA SER A 624 1.19 3.43 -42.21
C SER A 624 0.60 2.88 -43.52
N ALA A 625 -0.72 3.03 -43.69
CA ALA A 625 -1.38 2.73 -44.96
C ALA A 625 -1.28 3.91 -45.93
N ILE A 626 -1.34 3.63 -47.24
CA ILE A 626 -1.37 4.64 -48.31
C ILE A 626 -2.50 5.66 -48.09
N SER A 627 -3.62 5.24 -47.48
CA SER A 627 -4.68 6.14 -47.05
C SER A 627 -5.36 5.65 -45.78
N LYS A 628 -5.95 6.57 -45.01
CA LYS A 628 -6.79 6.25 -43.85
C LYS A 628 -7.95 5.29 -44.25
N LYS A 629 -8.51 5.47 -45.45
CA LYS A 629 -9.53 4.58 -46.01
C LYS A 629 -9.01 3.15 -46.15
N LYS A 630 -7.84 2.95 -46.75
CA LYS A 630 -7.21 1.62 -46.90
C LYS A 630 -6.91 0.95 -45.58
N LYS A 631 -6.52 1.72 -44.55
CA LYS A 631 -6.33 1.20 -43.18
C LYS A 631 -7.64 0.67 -42.59
N VAL A 632 -8.72 1.45 -42.69
CA VAL A 632 -10.05 1.05 -42.20
C VAL A 632 -10.58 -0.15 -42.97
N GLU A 633 -10.39 -0.19 -44.30
CA GLU A 633 -10.74 -1.35 -45.14
C GLU A 633 -9.96 -2.60 -44.71
N ALA A 634 -8.65 -2.51 -44.49
CA ALA A 634 -7.83 -3.65 -44.09
C ALA A 634 -8.21 -4.18 -42.69
N ILE A 635 -8.40 -3.29 -41.71
CA ILE A 635 -8.87 -3.67 -40.37
C ILE A 635 -10.29 -4.26 -40.45
N GLY A 636 -11.16 -3.64 -41.26
CA GLY A 636 -12.51 -4.12 -41.54
C GLY A 636 -12.51 -5.53 -42.14
N LEU A 637 -11.60 -5.82 -43.07
CA LEU A 637 -11.44 -7.13 -43.69
C LEU A 637 -10.99 -8.18 -42.68
N LEU A 638 -9.99 -7.88 -41.84
CA LEU A 638 -9.56 -8.78 -40.77
C LEU A 638 -10.68 -9.05 -39.75
N LYS A 639 -11.54 -8.07 -39.48
CA LYS A 639 -12.74 -8.24 -38.66
C LYS A 639 -13.80 -9.09 -39.37
N ALA A 640 -14.02 -8.87 -40.67
CA ALA A 640 -15.00 -9.61 -41.47
C ALA A 640 -14.69 -11.12 -41.49
N PHE A 641 -13.42 -11.48 -41.68
CA PHE A 641 -12.95 -12.87 -41.61
C PHE A 641 -12.79 -13.40 -40.17
N SER A 642 -13.11 -12.62 -39.14
CA SER A 642 -13.03 -12.99 -37.71
C SER A 642 -11.61 -13.30 -37.20
N PHE A 643 -10.58 -12.65 -37.75
CA PHE A 643 -9.18 -12.82 -37.32
C PHE A 643 -8.79 -11.93 -36.14
N ILE A 644 -9.45 -10.77 -36.01
CA ILE A 644 -9.21 -9.80 -34.94
C ILE A 644 -10.51 -9.30 -34.31
N ASN A 645 -10.43 -8.93 -33.04
CA ASN A 645 -11.49 -8.24 -32.32
C ASN A 645 -11.07 -6.82 -31.95
N GLU A 646 -12.02 -5.90 -31.94
CA GLU A 646 -11.82 -4.50 -31.53
C GLU A 646 -12.58 -4.23 -30.23
N GLN A 647 -11.86 -3.73 -29.22
CA GLN A 647 -12.41 -3.31 -27.93
C GLN A 647 -12.80 -1.82 -27.95
N ALA A 648 -13.36 -1.32 -26.85
CA ALA A 648 -13.59 0.11 -26.66
C ALA A 648 -12.29 0.92 -26.88
N GLU A 649 -12.42 2.15 -27.39
CA GLU A 649 -11.30 3.06 -27.72
C GLU A 649 -10.40 2.63 -28.91
N GLY A 650 -10.80 1.63 -29.70
CA GLY A 650 -10.09 1.25 -30.93
C GLY A 650 -8.84 0.40 -30.69
N ARG A 651 -8.77 -0.32 -29.57
CA ARG A 651 -7.71 -1.30 -29.28
C ARG A 651 -8.00 -2.63 -29.94
N LEU A 652 -7.00 -3.21 -30.59
CA LEU A 652 -7.14 -4.48 -31.31
C LEU A 652 -6.61 -5.65 -30.47
N SER A 653 -7.19 -6.83 -30.66
CA SER A 653 -6.74 -8.07 -30.03
C SER A 653 -6.83 -9.25 -30.99
N LEU A 654 -5.80 -10.10 -30.98
CA LEU A 654 -5.74 -11.31 -31.79
C LEU A 654 -6.20 -12.51 -30.96
N HIS A 655 -6.99 -13.39 -31.58
CA HIS A 655 -7.28 -14.69 -30.98
C HIS A 655 -5.99 -15.53 -30.91
N ARG A 656 -5.78 -16.26 -29.82
CA ARG A 656 -4.57 -17.06 -29.58
C ARG A 656 -4.25 -18.03 -30.73
N LEU A 657 -5.26 -18.76 -31.22
CA LEU A 657 -5.07 -19.71 -32.33
C LEU A 657 -4.69 -19.00 -33.64
N VAL A 658 -5.24 -17.81 -33.88
CA VAL A 658 -4.86 -16.98 -35.03
C VAL A 658 -3.42 -16.48 -34.87
N TYR A 659 -3.03 -16.05 -33.67
CA TYR A 659 -1.65 -15.66 -33.36
C TYR A 659 -0.65 -16.80 -33.65
N TYR A 660 -0.89 -18.01 -33.12
CA TYR A 660 0.00 -19.15 -33.38
C TYR A 660 -0.02 -19.63 -34.82
N ALA A 661 -1.20 -19.75 -35.45
CA ALA A 661 -1.31 -20.14 -36.84
C ALA A 661 -0.55 -19.17 -37.75
N THR A 662 -0.71 -17.85 -37.53
CA THR A 662 0.02 -16.83 -38.30
C THR A 662 1.53 -16.96 -38.10
N ARG A 663 2.01 -17.15 -36.86
CA ARG A 663 3.45 -17.34 -36.60
C ARG A 663 4.01 -18.63 -37.21
N ASN A 664 3.31 -19.75 -37.07
CA ASN A 664 3.74 -21.04 -37.64
C ASN A 664 3.74 -20.98 -39.17
N TRP A 665 2.73 -20.37 -39.77
CA TRP A 665 2.68 -20.11 -41.20
C TRP A 665 3.86 -19.26 -41.65
N MET A 666 4.16 -18.18 -40.93
CA MET A 666 5.31 -17.32 -41.22
C MET A 666 6.65 -18.05 -41.08
N ARG A 667 6.80 -18.98 -40.11
CA ARG A 667 8.01 -19.81 -39.98
C ARG A 667 8.17 -20.75 -41.16
N LYS A 668 7.11 -21.48 -41.54
CA LYS A 668 7.13 -22.41 -42.67
C LYS A 668 7.57 -21.70 -43.96
N ASN A 669 6.97 -20.54 -44.21
CA ASN A 669 7.22 -19.75 -45.41
C ASN A 669 8.47 -18.86 -45.31
N ARG A 670 9.27 -19.01 -44.25
CA ARG A 670 10.47 -18.17 -43.98
C ARG A 670 10.18 -16.66 -44.02
N GLN A 671 8.97 -16.29 -43.65
CA GLN A 671 8.51 -14.90 -43.58
C GLN A 671 8.58 -14.32 -42.17
N LEU A 672 8.75 -15.14 -41.13
CA LEU A 672 8.79 -14.64 -39.74
C LEU A 672 9.93 -13.65 -39.55
N ASP A 673 11.14 -13.98 -39.96
CA ASP A 673 12.31 -13.12 -39.86
C ASP A 673 12.13 -11.78 -40.61
N PRO A 674 11.66 -11.75 -41.87
CA PRO A 674 11.27 -10.52 -42.55
C PRO A 674 10.22 -9.68 -41.81
N TYR A 675 9.21 -10.31 -41.20
CA TYR A 675 8.16 -9.57 -40.48
C TYR A 675 8.61 -9.06 -39.12
N ILE A 676 9.46 -9.81 -38.41
CA ILE A 676 10.15 -9.31 -37.21
C ILE A 676 10.96 -8.07 -37.57
N ARG A 677 11.68 -8.11 -38.69
CA ARG A 677 12.41 -6.96 -39.21
C ARG A 677 11.50 -5.77 -39.51
N LYS A 678 10.44 -5.96 -40.31
CA LYS A 678 9.45 -4.90 -40.60
C LYS A 678 8.83 -4.31 -39.32
N THR A 679 8.55 -5.17 -38.34
CA THR A 679 7.97 -4.76 -37.06
C THR A 679 8.95 -3.94 -36.24
N ALA A 680 10.22 -4.37 -36.20
CA ALA A 680 11.31 -3.63 -35.58
C ALA A 680 11.57 -2.29 -36.28
N ASP A 681 11.54 -2.23 -37.62
CA ASP A 681 11.68 -1.00 -38.39
C ASP A 681 10.57 0.01 -38.04
N GLN A 682 9.32 -0.46 -37.98
CA GLN A 682 8.18 0.36 -37.61
C GLN A 682 8.32 0.88 -36.17
N LEU A 683 8.65 -0.01 -35.21
CA LEU A 683 8.87 0.40 -33.82
C LEU A 683 10.05 1.36 -33.69
N ASN A 684 11.15 1.14 -34.39
CA ASN A 684 12.29 2.05 -34.39
C ASN A 684 11.90 3.46 -34.87
N HIS A 685 10.97 3.54 -35.83
CA HIS A 685 10.44 4.79 -36.35
C HIS A 685 9.44 5.48 -35.41
N VAL A 686 8.45 4.74 -34.87
CA VAL A 686 7.32 5.34 -34.12
C VAL A 686 7.49 5.33 -32.60
N PHE A 687 8.42 4.54 -32.05
CA PHE A 687 8.63 4.47 -30.61
C PHE A 687 9.21 5.80 -30.11
N PRO A 688 8.56 6.46 -29.15
CA PRO A 688 8.97 7.79 -28.70
C PRO A 688 10.30 7.77 -27.97
N THR A 689 10.88 8.95 -27.80
CA THR A 689 11.97 9.17 -26.84
C THR A 689 11.45 9.21 -25.41
N GLU A 690 12.38 9.12 -24.47
CA GLU A 690 12.21 9.15 -23.02
C GLU A 690 11.75 10.52 -22.46
N ASP A 691 11.33 11.44 -23.33
CA ASP A 691 10.77 12.73 -22.91
C ASP A 691 9.44 12.52 -22.16
N HIS A 692 9.29 13.24 -21.05
CA HIS A 692 8.12 13.20 -20.18
C HIS A 692 6.82 13.57 -20.92
N THR A 693 6.90 14.40 -21.96
CA THR A 693 5.75 14.77 -22.81
C THR A 693 5.17 13.56 -23.56
N ASN A 694 6.01 12.58 -23.89
CA ASN A 694 5.63 11.37 -24.62
C ASN A 694 5.19 10.22 -23.71
N ARG A 695 5.13 10.42 -22.38
CA ARG A 695 4.92 9.35 -21.39
C ARG A 695 3.65 8.54 -21.58
N THR A 696 2.55 9.19 -21.95
CA THR A 696 1.30 8.49 -22.24
C THR A 696 1.41 7.59 -23.46
N LEU A 697 2.16 8.00 -24.48
CA LEU A 697 2.33 7.29 -25.73
C LEU A 697 3.30 6.11 -25.59
N TRP A 698 4.50 6.33 -25.04
CA TRP A 698 5.46 5.24 -24.92
C TRP A 698 5.00 4.18 -23.91
N ARG A 699 4.25 4.53 -22.85
CA ARG A 699 3.65 3.52 -21.96
C ARG A 699 2.67 2.59 -22.67
N GLN A 700 1.96 3.06 -23.70
CA GLN A 700 1.09 2.20 -24.51
C GLN A 700 1.90 1.27 -25.43
N TYR A 701 3.05 1.73 -25.94
CA TYR A 701 3.87 0.96 -26.88
C TYR A 701 4.88 0.04 -26.17
N LEU A 702 5.27 0.35 -24.94
CA LEU A 702 6.32 -0.34 -24.21
C LEU A 702 6.10 -1.85 -24.08
N PRO A 703 4.90 -2.37 -23.74
CA PRO A 703 4.66 -3.81 -23.69
C PRO A 703 4.92 -4.51 -25.03
N HIS A 704 4.59 -3.85 -26.13
CA HIS A 704 4.79 -4.36 -27.49
C HIS A 704 6.26 -4.36 -27.90
N ALA A 705 6.99 -3.29 -27.54
CA ALA A 705 8.43 -3.20 -27.78
C ALA A 705 9.21 -4.24 -26.97
N VAL A 706 8.90 -4.39 -25.68
CA VAL A 706 9.49 -5.41 -24.80
C VAL A 706 9.22 -6.82 -25.36
N ALA A 707 7.98 -7.12 -25.74
CA ALA A 707 7.62 -8.42 -26.33
C ALA A 707 8.38 -8.71 -27.65
N LEU A 708 8.69 -7.70 -28.44
CA LEU A 708 9.50 -7.86 -29.66
C LEU A 708 10.97 -8.15 -29.35
N ILE A 709 11.60 -7.34 -28.48
CA ILE A 709 13.05 -7.43 -28.23
C ILE A 709 13.47 -8.69 -27.45
N SER A 710 12.51 -9.35 -26.79
CA SER A 710 12.69 -10.63 -26.09
C SER A 710 12.60 -11.86 -27.02
N GLN A 711 12.22 -11.69 -28.29
CA GLN A 711 12.11 -12.82 -29.23
C GLN A 711 13.49 -13.27 -29.74
N ARG A 712 13.65 -14.58 -29.93
CA ARG A 712 14.89 -15.17 -30.47
C ARG A 712 15.21 -14.64 -31.86
N GLU A 713 14.20 -14.56 -32.71
CA GLU A 713 14.32 -14.09 -34.09
C GLU A 713 14.80 -12.61 -34.15
N PHE A 714 14.44 -11.78 -33.16
CA PHE A 714 14.94 -10.41 -33.05
C PHE A 714 16.42 -10.37 -32.61
N LEU A 715 16.83 -11.25 -31.67
CA LEU A 715 18.21 -11.31 -31.17
C LEU A 715 19.24 -11.58 -32.28
N GLU A 716 18.85 -12.31 -33.33
CA GLU A 716 19.72 -12.57 -34.50
C GLU A 716 19.95 -11.32 -35.35
N GLN A 717 19.01 -10.37 -35.35
CA GLN A 717 19.01 -9.17 -36.21
C GLN A 717 19.20 -7.86 -35.44
N GLN A 718 19.34 -7.93 -34.11
CA GLN A 718 19.36 -6.78 -33.21
C GLN A 718 20.43 -5.73 -33.54
N LYS A 719 21.50 -6.12 -34.26
CA LYS A 719 22.60 -5.23 -34.68
C LYS A 719 22.14 -3.98 -35.42
N ILE A 720 20.96 -4.01 -36.06
CA ILE A 720 20.40 -2.86 -36.80
C ILE A 720 19.64 -1.90 -35.86
N TYR A 721 19.22 -2.37 -34.68
CA TYR A 721 18.24 -1.73 -33.82
C TYR A 721 18.80 -1.25 -32.48
N ALA A 722 20.09 -0.90 -32.44
CA ALA A 722 20.73 -0.34 -31.23
C ALA A 722 19.95 0.88 -30.70
N ALA A 723 19.53 1.80 -31.57
CA ALA A 723 18.75 2.97 -31.19
C ALA A 723 17.37 2.64 -30.59
N LEU A 724 16.68 1.61 -31.11
CA LEU A 724 15.40 1.16 -30.53
C LEU A 724 15.61 0.57 -29.14
N LEU A 725 16.64 -0.28 -28.99
CA LEU A 725 17.01 -0.86 -27.70
C LEU A 725 17.32 0.23 -26.66
N GLU A 726 18.08 1.26 -27.04
CA GLU A 726 18.34 2.42 -26.18
C GLU A 726 17.06 3.17 -25.79
N LYS A 727 16.18 3.47 -26.75
CA LYS A 727 14.90 4.14 -26.45
C LYS A 727 14.04 3.33 -25.49
N VAL A 728 13.93 2.01 -25.70
CA VAL A 728 13.17 1.11 -24.81
C VAL A 728 13.80 1.09 -23.42
N GLY A 729 15.11 0.93 -23.33
CA GLY A 729 15.84 0.94 -22.08
C GLY A 729 15.71 2.25 -21.32
N MET A 730 15.77 3.40 -22.00
CA MET A 730 15.61 4.70 -21.36
C MET A 730 14.17 4.99 -20.95
N CYS A 731 13.17 4.53 -21.70
CA CYS A 731 11.78 4.61 -21.26
C CYS A 731 11.56 3.77 -19.99
N LEU A 732 12.13 2.56 -19.92
CA LEU A 732 12.11 1.73 -18.71
C LEU A 732 12.82 2.43 -17.53
N TYR A 733 13.98 3.06 -17.78
CA TYR A 733 14.69 3.87 -16.79
C TYR A 733 13.83 5.02 -16.26
N ARG A 734 13.15 5.77 -17.15
CA ARG A 734 12.24 6.86 -16.77
C ARG A 734 10.97 6.40 -16.07
N ASP A 735 10.57 5.14 -16.22
CA ASP A 735 9.48 4.54 -15.43
C ASP A 735 9.95 4.02 -14.06
N GLY A 736 11.24 4.12 -13.75
CA GLY A 736 11.83 3.59 -12.52
C GLY A 736 12.13 2.09 -12.55
N ARG A 737 11.97 1.42 -13.71
CA ARG A 737 12.21 -0.01 -13.90
C ARG A 737 13.68 -0.27 -14.26
N TYR A 738 14.59 0.12 -13.37
CA TYR A 738 16.04 0.12 -13.63
C TYR A 738 16.62 -1.26 -13.91
N GLY A 739 16.05 -2.33 -13.35
CA GLY A 739 16.49 -3.70 -13.62
C GLY A 739 16.19 -4.15 -15.07
N GLU A 740 15.01 -3.80 -15.57
CA GLU A 740 14.60 -4.14 -16.95
C GLU A 740 15.25 -3.22 -17.99
N ALA A 741 15.64 -2.00 -17.60
CA ALA A 741 16.33 -1.05 -18.47
C ALA A 741 17.74 -1.50 -18.85
N GLU A 742 18.39 -2.33 -18.03
CA GLU A 742 19.80 -2.69 -18.19
C GLU A 742 20.06 -3.55 -19.43
N ASP A 743 19.36 -4.66 -19.59
CA ASP A 743 19.55 -5.59 -20.72
C ASP A 743 19.50 -4.88 -22.09
N PRO A 744 18.46 -4.09 -22.43
CA PRO A 744 18.39 -3.44 -23.72
C PRO A 744 19.50 -2.40 -23.92
N VAL A 745 19.88 -1.62 -22.89
CA VAL A 745 20.98 -0.63 -23.02
C VAL A 745 22.34 -1.32 -23.15
N LEU A 746 22.57 -2.39 -22.40
CA LEU A 746 23.80 -3.19 -22.48
C LEU A 746 23.96 -3.82 -23.87
N ARG A 747 22.88 -4.41 -24.40
CA ARG A 747 22.86 -4.95 -25.77
C ARG A 747 23.13 -3.88 -26.82
N ALA A 748 22.52 -2.69 -26.68
CA ALA A 748 22.78 -1.58 -27.58
C ALA A 748 24.23 -1.09 -27.53
N MET A 749 24.81 -1.00 -26.33
CA MET A 749 26.22 -0.68 -26.13
C MET A 749 27.13 -1.70 -26.82
N ASP A 750 26.90 -3.00 -26.62
CA ASP A 750 27.69 -4.07 -27.24
C ASP A 750 27.62 -4.03 -28.77
N ILE A 751 26.44 -3.72 -29.32
CA ILE A 751 26.25 -3.53 -30.76
C ILE A 751 27.04 -2.32 -31.25
N ASN A 752 26.95 -1.17 -30.56
CA ASN A 752 27.67 0.04 -30.93
C ASN A 752 29.20 -0.17 -30.86
N ILE A 753 29.70 -0.92 -29.86
CA ILE A 753 31.11 -1.32 -29.79
C ILE A 753 31.51 -2.15 -31.02
N GLN A 754 30.69 -3.13 -31.41
CA GLN A 754 30.99 -4.01 -32.55
C GLN A 754 30.96 -3.29 -33.90
N ILE A 755 30.03 -2.35 -34.10
CA ILE A 755 29.78 -1.70 -35.39
C ILE A 755 30.59 -0.40 -35.55
N LEU A 756 30.55 0.46 -34.53
CA LEU A 756 31.09 1.82 -34.59
C LEU A 756 32.46 1.92 -33.89
N GLY A 757 32.78 0.94 -33.04
CA GLY A 757 33.99 0.93 -32.23
C GLY A 757 33.78 1.52 -30.84
N ARG A 758 34.72 1.22 -29.94
CA ARG A 758 34.62 1.53 -28.50
C ARG A 758 34.61 3.03 -28.17
N GLU A 759 35.16 3.85 -29.06
CA GLU A 759 35.35 5.30 -28.84
C GLU A 759 34.41 6.17 -29.66
N HIS A 760 33.50 5.57 -30.44
CA HIS A 760 32.50 6.32 -31.19
C HIS A 760 31.53 7.02 -30.24
N THR A 761 31.06 8.22 -30.60
CA THR A 761 30.19 9.05 -29.75
C THR A 761 28.94 8.32 -29.27
N SER A 762 28.23 7.61 -30.16
CA SER A 762 27.07 6.79 -29.80
C SER A 762 27.42 5.67 -28.80
N THR A 763 28.59 5.04 -28.94
CA THR A 763 29.06 4.02 -27.99
C THR A 763 29.32 4.62 -26.61
N LEU A 764 29.93 5.81 -26.58
CA LEU A 764 30.17 6.55 -25.34
C LEU A 764 28.84 6.98 -24.68
N ASP A 765 27.84 7.37 -25.46
CA ASP A 765 26.49 7.68 -24.97
C ASP A 765 25.80 6.44 -24.38
N SER A 766 25.86 5.27 -25.04
CA SER A 766 25.33 4.02 -24.47
C SER A 766 26.03 3.66 -23.15
N MET A 767 27.35 3.81 -23.08
CA MET A 767 28.13 3.58 -21.85
C MET A 767 27.72 4.55 -20.73
N ALA A 768 27.50 5.83 -21.03
CA ALA A 768 27.03 6.82 -20.07
C ALA A 768 25.62 6.48 -19.55
N ARG A 769 24.70 6.10 -20.44
CA ARG A 769 23.34 5.64 -20.07
C ARG A 769 23.38 4.39 -19.19
N LEU A 770 24.24 3.42 -19.51
CA LEU A 770 24.43 2.23 -18.69
C LEU A 770 24.99 2.58 -17.31
N ALA A 771 25.92 3.53 -17.24
CA ALA A 771 26.44 4.03 -15.96
C ALA A 771 25.33 4.71 -15.12
N TRP A 772 24.40 5.45 -15.73
CA TRP A 772 23.24 6.00 -15.01
C TRP A 772 22.34 4.91 -14.44
N ILE A 773 22.12 3.81 -15.18
CA ILE A 773 21.35 2.66 -14.71
C ILE A 773 22.07 2.01 -13.51
N HIS A 774 23.38 1.74 -13.61
CA HIS A 774 24.16 1.20 -12.51
C HIS A 774 24.17 2.10 -11.27
N MET A 775 24.26 3.42 -11.47
CA MET A 775 24.18 4.40 -10.37
C MET A 775 22.83 4.31 -9.65
N LYS A 776 21.71 4.24 -10.38
CA LYS A 776 20.36 4.11 -9.78
C LYS A 776 20.11 2.76 -9.12
N GLN A 777 20.81 1.71 -9.54
CA GLN A 777 20.78 0.41 -8.88
C GLN A 777 21.73 0.32 -7.66
N GLY A 778 22.50 1.37 -7.36
CA GLY A 778 23.47 1.39 -6.25
C GLY A 778 24.84 0.76 -6.58
N ARG A 779 25.10 0.42 -7.83
CA ARG A 779 26.38 -0.15 -8.31
C ARG A 779 27.36 0.94 -8.72
N TRP A 780 27.77 1.77 -7.76
CA TRP A 780 28.58 2.96 -8.02
C TRP A 780 29.99 2.68 -8.56
N LYS A 781 30.58 1.51 -8.23
CA LYS A 781 31.89 1.12 -8.76
C LYS A 781 31.83 0.78 -10.25
N ASP A 782 30.78 0.07 -10.68
CA ASP A 782 30.57 -0.26 -12.08
C ASP A 782 30.29 1.01 -12.89
N ALA A 783 29.49 1.93 -12.32
CA ALA A 783 29.23 3.25 -12.91
C ALA A 783 30.51 4.09 -13.05
N GLU A 784 31.36 4.14 -12.02
CA GLU A 784 32.64 4.86 -12.07
C GLU A 784 33.55 4.32 -13.18
N GLN A 785 33.70 3.00 -13.29
CA GLN A 785 34.55 2.39 -14.31
C GLN A 785 34.12 2.80 -15.73
N LEU A 786 32.81 2.78 -16.00
CA LEU A 786 32.25 3.24 -17.26
C LEU A 786 32.48 4.74 -17.47
N GLN A 787 32.17 5.58 -16.47
CA GLN A 787 32.27 7.03 -16.58
C GLN A 787 33.71 7.54 -16.71
N VAL A 788 34.68 6.93 -16.02
CA VAL A 788 36.11 7.26 -16.18
C VAL A 788 36.56 6.96 -17.61
N HIS A 789 36.16 5.80 -18.14
CA HIS A 789 36.44 5.44 -19.53
C HIS A 789 35.79 6.43 -20.52
N VAL A 790 34.50 6.74 -20.34
CA VAL A 790 33.76 7.69 -21.19
C VAL A 790 34.37 9.08 -21.12
N LEU A 791 34.78 9.55 -19.95
CA LEU A 791 35.43 10.85 -19.77
C LEU A 791 36.78 10.91 -20.47
N ALA A 792 37.62 9.88 -20.33
CA ALA A 792 38.92 9.82 -20.99
C ALA A 792 38.79 9.75 -22.51
N ALA A 793 37.87 8.92 -23.02
CA ALA A 793 37.63 8.77 -24.45
C ALA A 793 37.02 10.05 -25.05
N SER A 794 36.00 10.64 -24.42
CA SER A 794 35.38 11.89 -24.90
C SER A 794 36.37 13.06 -24.89
N LYS A 795 37.23 13.19 -23.86
CA LYS A 795 38.32 14.19 -23.84
C LYS A 795 39.26 14.06 -25.05
N ARG A 796 39.57 12.82 -25.46
CA ARG A 796 40.46 12.57 -26.61
C ARG A 796 39.75 12.79 -27.95
N VAL A 797 38.51 12.33 -28.09
CA VAL A 797 37.75 12.30 -29.36
C VAL A 797 37.09 13.64 -29.64
N LEU A 798 36.46 14.25 -28.63
CA LEU A 798 35.64 15.46 -28.75
C LEU A 798 36.33 16.71 -28.21
N GLY A 799 37.33 16.53 -27.34
CA GLY A 799 38.07 17.62 -26.71
C GLY A 799 37.52 18.01 -25.33
N PRO A 800 38.33 18.67 -24.50
CA PRO A 800 38.03 18.91 -23.09
C PRO A 800 36.86 19.87 -22.83
N LYS A 801 36.50 20.73 -23.80
CA LYS A 801 35.40 21.70 -23.69
C LYS A 801 34.10 21.23 -24.39
N HIS A 802 34.08 20.02 -24.96
CA HIS A 802 32.87 19.52 -25.63
C HIS A 802 31.76 19.21 -24.62
N LEU A 803 30.50 19.40 -25.03
CA LEU A 803 29.33 19.23 -24.16
C LEU A 803 29.26 17.84 -23.54
N ASP A 804 29.44 16.79 -24.34
CA ASP A 804 29.41 15.40 -23.84
C ASP A 804 30.55 15.10 -22.88
N THR A 805 31.72 15.73 -23.07
CA THR A 805 32.85 15.61 -22.14
C THR A 805 32.54 16.30 -20.81
N LEU A 806 31.94 17.49 -20.84
CA LEU A 806 31.52 18.22 -19.64
C LEU A 806 30.36 17.52 -18.92
N ALA A 807 29.42 16.92 -19.67
CA ALA A 807 28.36 16.07 -19.11
C ALA A 807 28.96 14.85 -18.40
N SER A 808 29.92 14.17 -19.04
CA SER A 808 30.63 13.03 -18.44
C SER A 808 31.41 13.42 -17.17
N MET A 809 31.95 14.65 -17.10
CA MET A 809 32.59 15.18 -15.89
C MET A 809 31.56 15.37 -14.76
N ASN A 810 30.39 15.95 -15.06
CA ASN A 810 29.31 16.10 -14.07
C ASN A 810 28.81 14.74 -13.57
N ASP A 811 28.67 13.76 -14.46
CA ASP A 811 28.18 12.43 -14.10
C ASP A 811 29.17 11.67 -13.21
N LEU A 812 30.47 11.76 -13.52
CA LEU A 812 31.52 11.22 -12.67
C LEU A 812 31.60 11.93 -11.31
N ALA A 813 31.42 13.25 -11.29
CA ALA A 813 31.36 14.02 -10.05
C ALA A 813 30.18 13.58 -9.16
N CYS A 814 29.03 13.28 -9.76
CA CYS A 814 27.89 12.70 -9.04
C CYS A 814 28.23 11.31 -8.47
N THR A 815 28.90 10.45 -9.25
CA THR A 815 29.32 9.13 -8.73
C THR A 815 30.33 9.25 -7.60
N TYR A 816 31.29 10.17 -7.68
CA TYR A 816 32.22 10.46 -6.57
C TYR A 816 31.47 10.97 -5.34
N HIS A 817 30.45 11.80 -5.53
CA HIS A 817 29.59 12.26 -4.46
C HIS A 817 28.86 11.10 -3.75
N GLU A 818 28.22 10.21 -4.51
CA GLU A 818 27.53 9.02 -3.97
C GLU A 818 28.50 8.05 -3.26
N GLN A 819 29.78 8.00 -3.68
CA GLN A 819 30.83 7.23 -3.01
C GLN A 819 31.41 7.92 -1.75
N GLY A 820 31.02 9.17 -1.46
CA GLY A 820 31.54 9.96 -0.35
C GLY A 820 32.89 10.64 -0.58
N ARG A 821 33.36 10.69 -1.83
CA ARG A 821 34.61 11.33 -2.27
C ARG A 821 34.35 12.81 -2.56
N GLN A 822 34.09 13.59 -1.50
CA GLN A 822 33.53 14.94 -1.61
C GLN A 822 34.47 15.96 -2.26
N GLU A 823 35.77 15.94 -1.96
CA GLU A 823 36.74 16.89 -2.54
C GLU A 823 36.93 16.69 -4.05
N GLU A 824 37.02 15.43 -4.50
CA GLU A 824 37.15 15.10 -5.91
C GLU A 824 35.87 15.45 -6.68
N SER A 825 34.70 15.21 -6.07
CA SER A 825 33.40 15.62 -6.61
C SER A 825 33.33 17.15 -6.77
N GLU A 826 33.63 17.91 -5.71
CA GLU A 826 33.59 19.37 -5.73
C GLU A 826 34.53 19.95 -6.79
N ASN A 827 35.79 19.50 -6.82
CA ASN A 827 36.78 20.01 -7.76
C ASN A 827 36.35 19.73 -9.21
N LEU A 828 35.87 18.52 -9.50
CA LEU A 828 35.41 18.15 -10.84
C LEU A 828 34.15 18.94 -11.24
N GLN A 829 33.24 19.16 -10.29
CA GLN A 829 32.00 19.92 -10.50
C GLN A 829 32.27 21.41 -10.76
N ILE A 830 33.20 22.03 -10.02
CA ILE A 830 33.61 23.43 -10.23
C ILE A 830 34.27 23.60 -11.60
N GLN A 831 35.17 22.69 -11.99
CA GLN A 831 35.80 22.71 -13.31
C GLN A 831 34.78 22.58 -14.44
N ALA A 832 33.86 21.62 -14.34
CA ALA A 832 32.80 21.42 -15.34
C ALA A 832 31.87 22.63 -15.44
N LEU A 833 31.46 23.21 -14.30
CA LEU A 833 30.59 24.37 -14.26
C LEU A 833 31.24 25.61 -14.86
N ALA A 834 32.53 25.86 -14.57
CA ALA A 834 33.28 26.97 -15.13
C ALA A 834 33.33 26.90 -16.68
N ALA A 835 33.62 25.71 -17.22
CA ALA A 835 33.64 25.49 -18.66
C ALA A 835 32.24 25.58 -19.30
N LEU A 836 31.20 25.05 -18.65
CA LEU A 836 29.81 25.14 -19.14
C LEU A 836 29.30 26.59 -19.14
N LYS A 837 29.66 27.38 -18.13
CA LYS A 837 29.31 28.80 -18.04
C LYS A 837 29.97 29.62 -19.16
N GLU A 838 31.23 29.31 -19.49
CA GLU A 838 31.95 29.97 -20.60
C GLU A 838 31.34 29.59 -21.97
N THR A 839 30.97 28.31 -22.16
CA THR A 839 30.56 27.78 -23.48
C THR A 839 29.08 27.99 -23.80
N LEU A 840 28.18 27.77 -22.84
CA LEU A 840 26.72 27.74 -23.05
C LEU A 840 25.97 28.86 -22.32
N GLY A 841 26.64 29.55 -21.39
CA GLY A 841 26.01 30.50 -20.50
C GLY A 841 25.19 29.85 -19.37
N LEU A 842 24.63 30.70 -18.52
CA LEU A 842 23.96 30.30 -17.27
C LEU A 842 22.56 29.71 -17.45
N GLU A 843 21.89 29.96 -18.58
CA GLU A 843 20.48 29.57 -18.78
C GLU A 843 20.33 28.18 -19.43
N HIS A 844 21.43 27.59 -19.91
CA HIS A 844 21.39 26.31 -20.59
C HIS A 844 21.09 25.15 -19.62
N ALA A 845 20.27 24.18 -20.04
CA ALA A 845 19.81 23.07 -19.20
C ALA A 845 20.96 22.30 -18.52
N VAL A 846 22.02 21.98 -19.27
CA VAL A 846 23.21 21.28 -18.75
C VAL A 846 23.95 22.11 -17.69
N THR A 847 24.06 23.43 -17.88
CA THR A 847 24.66 24.33 -16.87
C THR A 847 23.83 24.35 -15.59
N LEU A 848 22.50 24.42 -15.70
CA LEU A 848 21.59 24.39 -14.55
C LEU A 848 21.65 23.05 -13.80
N THR A 849 21.81 21.94 -14.50
CA THR A 849 22.05 20.62 -13.88
C THR A 849 23.38 20.58 -13.13
N SER A 850 24.44 21.12 -13.72
CA SER A 850 25.74 21.23 -13.06
C SER A 850 25.69 22.10 -11.79
N MET A 851 24.95 23.21 -11.83
CA MET A 851 24.72 24.07 -10.66
C MET A 851 23.93 23.37 -9.56
N ASN A 852 22.85 22.66 -9.91
CA ASN A 852 22.05 21.86 -8.98
C ASN A 852 22.89 20.77 -8.29
N ASN A 853 23.76 20.09 -9.05
CA ASN A 853 24.63 19.06 -8.49
C ASN A 853 25.67 19.66 -7.54
N LEU A 854 26.26 20.81 -7.89
CA LEU A 854 27.16 21.55 -7.00
C LEU A 854 26.47 22.01 -5.71
N ALA A 855 25.21 22.47 -5.79
CA ALA A 855 24.43 22.82 -4.62
C ALA A 855 24.19 21.61 -3.71
N SER A 856 23.99 20.41 -4.28
CA SER A 856 23.93 19.17 -3.50
C SER A 856 25.27 18.87 -2.81
N VAL A 857 26.41 19.06 -3.49
CA VAL A 857 27.73 18.90 -2.87
C VAL A 857 27.90 19.85 -1.67
N TYR A 858 27.57 21.13 -1.82
CA TYR A 858 27.60 22.09 -0.71
C TYR A 858 26.65 21.71 0.44
N ARG A 859 25.46 21.21 0.13
CA ARG A 859 24.49 20.72 1.12
C ARG A 859 25.10 19.59 1.98
N HIS A 860 25.77 18.62 1.36
CA HIS A 860 26.41 17.51 2.07
C HIS A 860 27.65 17.93 2.88
N GLN A 861 28.36 18.98 2.46
CA GLN A 861 29.43 19.60 3.24
C GLN A 861 28.93 20.49 4.39
N MET A 862 27.60 20.54 4.63
CA MET A 862 26.95 21.42 5.61
C MET A 862 27.17 22.92 5.32
N ARG A 863 27.56 23.27 4.09
CA ARG A 863 27.69 24.65 3.59
C ARG A 863 26.33 25.17 3.13
N TRP A 864 25.38 25.21 4.07
CA TRP A 864 23.96 25.42 3.79
C TRP A 864 23.64 26.73 3.05
N LYS A 865 24.40 27.80 3.30
CA LYS A 865 24.17 29.12 2.70
C LYS A 865 24.54 29.16 1.23
N GLU A 866 25.70 28.61 0.87
CA GLU A 866 26.13 28.52 -0.53
C GLU A 866 25.24 27.57 -1.33
N ALA A 867 24.81 26.47 -0.72
CA ALA A 867 23.82 25.57 -1.31
C ALA A 867 22.49 26.30 -1.58
N GLU A 868 21.97 27.05 -0.61
CA GLU A 868 20.72 27.80 -0.76
C GLU A 868 20.81 28.86 -1.86
N ASP A 869 21.88 29.66 -1.87
CA ASP A 869 22.05 30.75 -2.85
C ASP A 869 22.11 30.20 -4.28
N LEU A 870 22.85 29.10 -4.47
CA LEU A 870 22.98 28.45 -5.77
C LEU A 870 21.66 27.78 -6.21
N GLU A 871 21.00 27.04 -5.32
CA GLU A 871 19.75 26.33 -5.63
C GLU A 871 18.60 27.32 -5.88
N ARG A 872 18.56 28.47 -5.18
CA ARG A 872 17.58 29.55 -5.46
C ARG A 872 17.77 30.10 -6.86
N GLN A 873 19.01 30.27 -7.30
CA GLN A 873 19.32 30.72 -8.65
C GLN A 873 18.87 29.67 -9.69
N VAL A 874 19.15 28.38 -9.45
CA VAL A 874 18.72 27.28 -10.33
C VAL A 874 17.20 27.24 -10.48
N ILE A 875 16.45 27.27 -9.37
CA ILE A 875 14.98 27.23 -9.41
C ILE A 875 14.42 28.43 -10.20
N LYS A 876 14.96 29.63 -9.98
CA LYS A 876 14.52 30.84 -10.71
C LYS A 876 14.75 30.71 -12.21
N LEU A 877 15.92 30.24 -12.62
CA LEU A 877 16.28 30.07 -14.02
C LEU A 877 15.46 28.94 -14.67
N ARG A 878 15.34 27.78 -14.02
CA ARG A 878 14.54 26.64 -14.52
C ARG A 878 13.06 26.96 -14.65
N LYS A 879 12.46 27.69 -13.70
CA LYS A 879 11.07 28.15 -13.82
C LYS A 879 10.84 29.05 -15.04
N ARG A 880 11.83 29.86 -15.41
CA ARG A 880 11.75 30.74 -16.59
C ARG A 880 11.98 29.99 -17.91
N VAL A 881 12.92 29.04 -17.94
CA VAL A 881 13.33 28.34 -19.17
C VAL A 881 12.43 27.12 -19.46
N LEU A 882 12.13 26.31 -18.44
CA LEU A 882 11.43 25.02 -18.59
C LEU A 882 10.00 25.04 -18.05
N GLY A 883 9.66 26.02 -17.19
CA GLY A 883 8.38 26.09 -16.48
C GLY A 883 8.41 25.48 -15.08
N SER A 884 7.35 25.72 -14.31
CA SER A 884 7.23 25.25 -12.91
C SER A 884 7.06 23.74 -12.79
N ASP A 885 6.37 23.14 -13.76
CA ASP A 885 5.91 21.75 -13.70
C ASP A 885 6.87 20.80 -14.43
N HIS A 886 8.03 21.30 -14.88
CA HIS A 886 9.04 20.46 -15.48
C HIS A 886 9.70 19.57 -14.41
N PRO A 887 9.93 18.26 -14.66
CA PRO A 887 10.55 17.34 -13.69
C PRO A 887 11.84 17.88 -13.04
N ASP A 888 12.72 18.49 -13.83
CA ASP A 888 13.97 19.07 -13.31
C ASP A 888 13.76 20.30 -12.41
N THR A 889 12.72 21.10 -12.66
CA THR A 889 12.36 22.23 -11.78
C THR A 889 11.85 21.70 -10.44
N VAL A 890 11.02 20.66 -10.48
CA VAL A 890 10.47 20.02 -9.29
C VAL A 890 11.56 19.31 -8.48
N THR A 891 12.56 18.71 -9.15
CA THR A 891 13.74 18.14 -8.49
C THR A 891 14.58 19.19 -7.78
N ALA A 892 14.82 20.35 -8.40
CA ALA A 892 15.50 21.48 -7.75
C ALA A 892 14.72 21.97 -6.51
N MET A 893 13.39 22.06 -6.61
CA MET A 893 12.52 22.39 -5.47
C MET A 893 12.61 21.35 -4.34
N ASN A 894 12.72 20.05 -4.66
CA ASN A 894 12.94 19.00 -3.67
C ASN A 894 14.30 19.16 -2.95
N ASN A 895 15.35 19.49 -3.70
CA ASN A 895 16.68 19.74 -3.15
C ASN A 895 16.68 20.97 -2.23
N MET A 896 15.96 22.03 -2.61
CA MET A 896 15.74 23.19 -1.75
C MET A 896 15.00 22.84 -0.45
N ALA A 897 14.00 21.95 -0.51
CA ALA A 897 13.32 21.49 0.70
C ALA A 897 14.29 20.77 1.66
N LEU A 898 15.21 19.96 1.13
CA LEU A 898 16.29 19.34 1.91
C LEU A 898 17.27 20.37 2.50
N ILE A 899 17.60 21.44 1.76
CA ILE A 899 18.44 22.53 2.29
C ILE A 899 17.74 23.23 3.46
N TYR A 900 16.46 23.58 3.32
CA TYR A 900 15.69 24.16 4.43
C TYR A 900 15.59 23.22 5.63
N GLN A 901 15.47 21.91 5.40
CA GLN A 901 15.46 20.93 6.47
C GLN A 901 16.79 20.93 7.24
N GLY A 902 17.93 20.94 6.55
CA GLY A 902 19.26 21.00 7.17
C GLY A 902 19.55 22.32 7.91
N GLN A 903 18.92 23.41 7.50
CA GLN A 903 18.95 24.69 8.22
C GLN A 903 17.94 24.78 9.38
N GLU A 904 17.26 23.69 9.72
CA GLU A 904 16.18 23.63 10.71
C GLU A 904 14.97 24.55 10.40
N ARG A 905 14.80 24.95 9.14
CA ARG A 905 13.66 25.75 8.64
C ARG A 905 12.50 24.84 8.24
N TRP A 906 12.03 24.04 9.20
CA TRP A 906 11.09 22.94 8.98
C TRP A 906 9.80 23.32 8.26
N LYS A 907 9.24 24.50 8.56
CA LYS A 907 7.99 24.99 7.94
C LYS A 907 8.15 25.26 6.45
N GLU A 908 9.28 25.81 6.04
CA GLU A 908 9.56 26.09 4.63
C GLU A 908 9.84 24.80 3.87
N ALA A 909 10.59 23.87 4.50
CA ALA A 909 10.84 22.53 3.98
C ALA A 909 9.53 21.75 3.76
N GLU A 910 8.62 21.76 4.74
CA GLU A 910 7.32 21.08 4.66
C GLU A 910 6.42 21.66 3.57
N ALA A 911 6.29 22.99 3.52
CA ALA A 911 5.47 23.65 2.51
C ALA A 911 5.98 23.37 1.09
N LEU A 912 7.30 23.41 0.88
CA LEU A 912 7.91 23.14 -0.42
C LEU A 912 7.85 21.65 -0.77
N GLY A 913 8.10 20.76 0.20
CA GLY A 913 8.00 19.32 0.03
C GLY A 913 6.59 18.84 -0.34
N ALA A 914 5.55 19.41 0.28
CA ALA A 914 4.16 19.13 -0.07
C ALA A 914 3.83 19.55 -1.52
N GLN A 915 4.31 20.73 -1.96
CA GLN A 915 4.15 21.17 -3.35
C GLN A 915 4.86 20.24 -4.34
N VAL A 916 6.07 19.79 -4.01
CA VAL A 916 6.85 18.86 -4.84
C VAL A 916 6.13 17.53 -5.00
N ILE A 917 5.59 16.97 -3.92
CA ILE A 917 4.87 15.69 -3.98
C ILE A 917 3.63 15.79 -4.87
N GLU A 918 2.85 16.87 -4.75
CA GLU A 918 1.67 17.07 -5.58
C GLU A 918 2.03 17.24 -7.06
N ALA A 919 3.05 18.05 -7.35
CA ALA A 919 3.56 18.18 -8.71
C ALA A 919 4.03 16.81 -9.27
N ARG A 920 4.85 16.05 -8.53
CA ARG A 920 5.34 14.73 -8.98
C ARG A 920 4.21 13.73 -9.21
N LYS A 921 3.19 13.70 -8.36
CA LYS A 921 1.99 12.85 -8.58
C LYS A 921 1.30 13.17 -9.91
N THR A 922 1.19 14.44 -10.27
CA THR A 922 0.56 14.84 -11.54
C THR A 922 1.43 14.53 -12.77
N ILE A 923 2.74 14.75 -12.69
CA ILE A 923 3.66 14.65 -13.84
C ILE A 923 4.08 13.19 -14.11
N ILE A 924 4.61 12.51 -13.09
CA ILE A 924 5.25 11.20 -13.20
C ILE A 924 4.49 10.09 -12.46
N GLY A 925 3.41 10.43 -11.74
CA GLY A 925 2.56 9.48 -11.04
C GLY A 925 2.96 9.24 -9.59
N GLU A 926 2.03 8.72 -8.80
CA GLU A 926 2.20 8.47 -7.36
C GLU A 926 3.17 7.31 -7.06
N GLU A 927 3.23 6.33 -7.96
CA GLU A 927 4.03 5.11 -7.81
C GLU A 927 5.50 5.27 -8.22
N HIS A 928 5.87 6.40 -8.82
CA HIS A 928 7.22 6.60 -9.32
C HIS A 928 8.25 6.73 -8.18
N PRO A 929 9.45 6.13 -8.29
CA PRO A 929 10.47 6.17 -7.24
C PRO A 929 10.79 7.59 -6.73
N ASP A 930 10.89 8.57 -7.63
CA ASP A 930 11.12 9.97 -7.25
C ASP A 930 9.96 10.57 -6.41
N THR A 931 8.70 10.25 -6.71
CA THR A 931 7.56 10.70 -5.91
C THR A 931 7.64 10.12 -4.50
N LEU A 932 7.96 8.83 -4.41
CA LEU A 932 8.14 8.12 -3.15
C LEU A 932 9.33 8.68 -2.36
N ALA A 933 10.44 8.99 -3.01
CA ALA A 933 11.60 9.63 -2.39
C ALA A 933 11.25 11.00 -1.78
N SER A 934 10.47 11.84 -2.48
CA SER A 934 9.98 13.11 -1.93
C SER A 934 9.05 12.92 -0.72
N MET A 935 8.21 11.88 -0.74
CA MET A 935 7.38 11.52 0.41
C MET A 935 8.23 11.07 1.61
N ILE A 936 9.33 10.34 1.39
CA ILE A 936 10.27 10.00 2.46
C ILE A 936 10.88 11.28 3.04
N VAL A 937 11.37 12.19 2.20
CA VAL A 937 11.94 13.48 2.66
C VAL A 937 10.97 14.25 3.55
N LEU A 938 9.69 14.34 3.14
CA LEU A 938 8.67 14.96 3.96
C LEU A 938 8.43 14.22 5.28
N ALA A 939 8.46 12.88 5.28
CA ALA A 939 8.37 12.08 6.50
C ALA A 939 9.55 12.35 7.45
N LEU A 940 10.75 12.60 6.94
CA LEU A 940 11.90 13.01 7.75
C LEU A 940 11.68 14.38 8.37
N GLY A 941 11.17 15.33 7.59
CA GLY A 941 10.80 16.64 8.10
C GLY A 941 9.79 16.54 9.27
N TYR A 942 8.82 15.61 9.19
CA TYR A 942 7.93 15.35 10.32
C TYR A 942 8.65 14.71 11.51
N LYS A 943 9.54 13.74 11.26
CA LYS A 943 10.33 13.09 12.32
C LYS A 943 11.19 14.09 13.09
N ASP A 944 11.90 14.98 12.40
CA ASP A 944 12.78 15.99 13.02
C ASP A 944 11.98 17.01 13.83
N GLN A 945 10.75 17.31 13.40
CA GLN A 945 9.77 18.09 14.17
C GLN A 945 9.15 17.33 15.35
N LYS A 946 9.56 16.08 15.60
CA LYS A 946 8.97 15.16 16.59
C LYS A 946 7.48 14.83 16.32
N ARG A 947 7.04 15.01 15.08
CA ARG A 947 5.72 14.62 14.56
C ARG A 947 5.75 13.17 14.07
N TRP A 948 6.15 12.27 14.96
CA TRP A 948 6.45 10.87 14.63
C TRP A 948 5.29 10.11 13.98
N LYS A 949 4.04 10.46 14.30
CA LYS A 949 2.86 9.79 13.78
C LYS A 949 2.61 10.10 12.30
N GLU A 950 2.78 11.35 11.90
CA GLU A 950 2.67 11.74 10.48
C GLU A 950 3.84 11.19 9.65
N ALA A 951 5.04 11.14 10.24
CA ALA A 951 6.18 10.45 9.64
C ALA A 951 5.89 8.96 9.41
N GLU A 952 5.35 8.27 10.42
CA GLU A 952 4.96 6.85 10.35
C GLU A 952 3.89 6.60 9.28
N ASP A 953 2.79 7.37 9.29
CA ASP A 953 1.68 7.17 8.36
C ASP A 953 2.11 7.39 6.90
N LEU A 954 2.95 8.41 6.65
CA LEU A 954 3.50 8.68 5.34
C LEU A 954 4.49 7.58 4.91
N MET A 955 5.33 7.11 5.84
CA MET A 955 6.33 6.08 5.56
C MET A 955 5.68 4.71 5.27
N LEU A 956 4.62 4.35 6.00
CA LEU A 956 3.84 3.13 5.74
C LEU A 956 3.22 3.16 4.35
N LYS A 957 2.72 4.32 3.92
CA LYS A 957 2.22 4.50 2.55
C LYS A 957 3.33 4.28 1.52
N VAL A 958 4.50 4.89 1.70
CA VAL A 958 5.64 4.73 0.78
C VAL A 958 6.08 3.28 0.69
N ILE A 959 6.33 2.61 1.82
CA ILE A 959 6.80 1.21 1.84
C ILE A 959 5.78 0.29 1.18
N LYS A 960 4.48 0.51 1.41
CA LYS A 960 3.42 -0.26 0.78
C LYS A 960 3.46 -0.13 -0.75
N THR A 961 3.61 1.09 -1.26
CA THR A 961 3.74 1.33 -2.70
C THR A 961 5.03 0.72 -3.26
N GLN A 962 6.17 0.89 -2.60
CA GLN A 962 7.45 0.29 -3.04
C GLN A 962 7.38 -1.25 -3.10
N LYS A 963 6.78 -1.90 -2.09
CA LYS A 963 6.56 -3.36 -2.10
C LYS A 963 5.74 -3.83 -3.30
N GLN A 964 4.74 -3.04 -3.70
CA GLN A 964 3.87 -3.35 -4.86
C GLN A 964 4.57 -3.12 -6.20
N VAL A 965 5.36 -2.04 -6.33
CA VAL A 965 5.89 -1.57 -7.61
C VAL A 965 7.25 -2.18 -7.95
N ILE A 966 8.19 -2.17 -7.01
CA ILE A 966 9.58 -2.62 -7.22
C ILE A 966 9.93 -3.87 -6.41
N GLY A 967 9.01 -4.33 -5.56
CA GLY A 967 9.13 -5.56 -4.79
C GLY A 967 9.67 -5.37 -3.37
N PRO A 968 9.48 -6.39 -2.51
CA PRO A 968 9.82 -6.31 -1.08
C PRO A 968 11.32 -6.36 -0.78
N GLU A 969 12.13 -6.95 -1.67
CA GLU A 969 13.58 -7.14 -1.47
C GLU A 969 14.43 -6.05 -2.14
N HIS A 970 13.81 -5.10 -2.84
CA HIS A 970 14.53 -4.01 -3.48
C HIS A 970 15.17 -3.10 -2.43
N LEU A 971 16.40 -2.63 -2.69
CA LEU A 971 17.18 -1.81 -1.75
C LEU A 971 16.42 -0.57 -1.26
N ASP A 972 15.66 0.09 -2.13
CA ASP A 972 14.82 1.24 -1.74
C ASP A 972 13.68 0.88 -0.78
N THR A 973 13.07 -0.30 -0.93
CA THR A 973 12.05 -0.82 -0.02
C THR A 973 12.67 -1.16 1.34
N LEU A 974 13.86 -1.76 1.33
CA LEU A 974 14.61 -2.10 2.55
C LEU A 974 15.07 -0.85 3.30
N ASN A 975 15.61 0.14 2.57
CA ASN A 975 15.91 1.46 3.11
C ASN A 975 14.64 2.07 3.72
N GLY A 976 13.51 1.97 3.02
CA GLY A 976 12.21 2.42 3.51
C GLY A 976 11.86 1.82 4.88
N LEU A 977 12.00 0.50 5.01
CA LEU A 977 11.78 -0.22 6.26
C LEU A 977 12.74 0.23 7.38
N GLU A 978 14.02 0.50 7.06
CA GLU A 978 14.97 1.05 8.04
C GLU A 978 14.52 2.41 8.59
N TRP A 979 14.01 3.29 7.74
CA TRP A 979 13.47 4.59 8.17
C TRP A 979 12.26 4.43 9.10
N LEU A 980 11.37 3.48 8.79
CA LEU A 980 10.23 3.17 9.65
C LEU A 980 10.69 2.61 10.99
N ALA A 981 11.67 1.70 11.00
CA ALA A 981 12.24 1.13 12.22
C ALA A 981 12.91 2.21 13.08
N SER A 982 13.65 3.13 12.46
CA SER A 982 14.24 4.29 13.13
C SER A 982 13.17 5.25 13.70
N THR A 983 12.03 5.37 13.03
CA THR A 983 10.88 6.13 13.53
C THR A 983 10.26 5.45 14.75
N TYR A 984 10.05 4.13 14.72
CA TYR A 984 9.59 3.35 15.89
C TYR A 984 10.57 3.39 17.05
N TRP A 985 11.87 3.30 16.78
CA TRP A 985 12.92 3.46 17.79
C TRP A 985 12.75 4.79 18.54
N SER A 986 12.60 5.86 17.78
CA SER A 986 12.49 7.21 18.34
C SER A 986 11.16 7.47 19.06
N GLN A 987 10.10 6.72 18.71
CA GLN A 987 8.85 6.65 19.46
C GLN A 987 8.96 5.80 20.76
N GLY A 988 10.08 5.09 20.98
CA GLY A 988 10.24 4.15 22.08
C GLY A 988 9.57 2.79 21.87
N ARG A 989 9.10 2.49 20.64
CA ARG A 989 8.46 1.23 20.25
C ARG A 989 9.51 0.21 19.81
N TRP A 990 10.37 -0.20 20.74
CA TRP A 990 11.54 -1.04 20.44
C TRP A 990 11.19 -2.43 19.90
N ARG A 991 10.05 -3.01 20.29
CA ARG A 991 9.59 -4.31 19.75
C ARG A 991 9.20 -4.25 18.28
N ASP A 992 8.57 -3.14 17.86
CA ASP A 992 8.20 -2.95 16.46
C ASP A 992 9.43 -2.68 15.60
N ALA A 993 10.40 -1.91 16.13
CA ALA A 993 11.70 -1.71 15.50
C ALA A 993 12.50 -3.02 15.41
N GLU A 994 12.50 -3.85 16.47
CA GLU A 994 13.16 -5.17 16.49
C GLU A 994 12.65 -6.05 15.36
N LYS A 995 11.32 -6.19 15.22
CA LYS A 995 10.73 -7.02 14.17
C LYS A 995 11.24 -6.63 12.79
N ILE A 996 11.26 -5.33 12.50
CA ILE A 996 11.73 -4.83 11.20
C ILE A 996 13.24 -5.05 11.02
N TYR A 997 14.07 -4.74 12.04
CA TYR A 997 15.53 -4.91 11.93
C TYR A 997 15.94 -6.38 11.83
N SER A 998 15.25 -7.30 12.51
CA SER A 998 15.47 -8.75 12.36
C SER A 998 15.22 -9.21 10.93
N ASP A 999 14.04 -8.87 10.37
CA ASP A 999 13.70 -9.19 8.97
C ASP A 999 14.70 -8.58 7.97
N LEU A 1000 15.14 -7.34 8.24
CA LEU A 1000 16.14 -6.63 7.41
C LEU A 1000 17.52 -7.28 7.45
N VAL A 1001 17.96 -7.78 8.61
CA VAL A 1001 19.26 -8.47 8.75
C VAL A 1001 19.24 -9.76 7.94
N GLU A 1002 18.17 -10.56 8.04
CA GLU A 1002 18.03 -11.80 7.25
C GLU A 1002 17.97 -11.52 5.75
N THR A 1003 17.19 -10.53 5.34
CA THR A 1003 17.03 -10.16 3.93
C THR A 1003 18.35 -9.63 3.36
N HIS A 1004 19.05 -8.72 4.05
CA HIS A 1004 20.34 -8.22 3.59
C HIS A 1004 21.45 -9.28 3.60
N LYS A 1005 21.43 -10.23 4.53
CA LYS A 1005 22.33 -11.40 4.50
C LYS A 1005 22.14 -12.22 3.22
N ARG A 1006 20.89 -12.41 2.78
CA ARG A 1006 20.56 -13.11 1.52
C ARG A 1006 20.94 -12.29 0.28
N VAL A 1007 20.61 -11.00 0.25
CA VAL A 1007 20.75 -10.13 -0.94
C VAL A 1007 22.17 -9.59 -1.12
N LEU A 1008 22.78 -9.05 -0.07
CA LEU A 1008 24.08 -8.37 -0.12
C LEU A 1008 25.23 -9.19 0.50
N GLY A 1009 24.88 -10.25 1.22
CA GLY A 1009 25.83 -11.08 1.96
C GLY A 1009 26.04 -10.64 3.42
N PRO A 1010 26.59 -11.53 4.25
CA PRO A 1010 26.72 -11.32 5.69
C PRO A 1010 27.76 -10.28 6.08
N LYS A 1011 28.77 -10.04 5.24
CA LYS A 1011 29.88 -9.11 5.51
C LYS A 1011 29.64 -7.70 4.96
N HIS A 1012 28.51 -7.46 4.29
CA HIS A 1012 28.23 -6.16 3.68
C HIS A 1012 28.04 -5.08 4.76
N PRO A 1013 28.59 -3.85 4.59
CA PRO A 1013 28.50 -2.78 5.60
C PRO A 1013 27.07 -2.49 6.08
N LYS A 1014 26.09 -2.55 5.17
CA LYS A 1014 24.67 -2.36 5.48
C LYS A 1014 24.10 -3.47 6.36
N THR A 1015 24.42 -4.72 6.06
CA THR A 1015 24.02 -5.89 6.86
C THR A 1015 24.55 -5.76 8.28
N VAL A 1016 25.85 -5.44 8.42
CA VAL A 1016 26.51 -5.27 9.71
C VAL A 1016 25.94 -4.07 10.48
N SER A 1017 25.59 -2.98 9.80
CA SER A 1017 24.95 -1.81 10.42
C SER A 1017 23.56 -2.13 10.98
N ASN A 1018 22.76 -2.90 10.24
CA ASN A 1018 21.45 -3.34 10.72
C ASN A 1018 21.56 -4.32 11.91
N MET A 1019 22.60 -5.16 11.94
CA MET A 1019 22.92 -5.98 13.10
C MET A 1019 23.28 -5.13 14.32
N ALA A 1020 24.04 -4.05 14.14
CA ALA A 1020 24.37 -3.12 15.24
C ALA A 1020 23.12 -2.42 15.79
N TRP A 1021 22.20 -1.98 14.92
CA TRP A 1021 20.91 -1.43 15.36
C TRP A 1021 20.08 -2.45 16.14
N LEU A 1022 20.05 -3.71 15.69
CA LEU A 1022 19.37 -4.79 16.41
C LEU A 1022 20.01 -5.06 17.78
N ALA A 1023 21.35 -5.02 17.88
CA ALA A 1023 22.06 -5.18 19.15
C ALA A 1023 21.71 -4.05 20.13
N HIS A 1024 21.67 -2.80 19.67
CA HIS A 1024 21.19 -1.67 20.48
C HIS A 1024 19.75 -1.86 20.94
N ILE A 1025 18.88 -2.40 20.08
CA ILE A 1025 17.50 -2.69 20.44
C ILE A 1025 17.43 -3.74 21.55
N TYR A 1026 18.19 -4.84 21.45
CA TYR A 1026 18.30 -5.83 22.51
C TYR A 1026 18.82 -5.24 23.82
N TRP A 1027 19.84 -4.37 23.74
CA TRP A 1027 20.39 -3.69 24.92
C TRP A 1027 19.34 -2.85 25.65
N HIS A 1028 18.58 -2.03 24.90
CA HIS A 1028 17.51 -1.19 25.46
C HIS A 1028 16.30 -1.99 25.98
N GLN A 1029 16.07 -3.20 25.45
CA GLN A 1029 15.09 -4.15 25.98
C GLN A 1029 15.59 -4.96 27.19
N GLN A 1030 16.81 -4.71 27.66
CA GLN A 1030 17.48 -5.46 28.73
C GLN A 1030 17.84 -6.92 28.39
N ARG A 1031 17.88 -7.25 27.10
CA ARG A 1031 18.31 -8.56 26.59
C ARG A 1031 19.82 -8.54 26.33
N TRP A 1032 20.59 -8.35 27.40
CA TRP A 1032 22.03 -8.09 27.29
C TRP A 1032 22.83 -9.27 26.71
N LYS A 1033 22.39 -10.51 26.94
CA LYS A 1033 23.02 -11.71 26.36
C LYS A 1033 22.91 -11.72 24.84
N ASP A 1034 21.70 -11.46 24.32
CA ASP A 1034 21.45 -11.40 22.87
C ASP A 1034 22.22 -10.23 22.23
N ALA A 1035 22.33 -9.10 22.94
CA ALA A 1035 23.15 -7.97 22.51
C ALA A 1035 24.64 -8.33 22.48
N GLU A 1036 25.17 -8.98 23.51
CA GLU A 1036 26.57 -9.42 23.58
C GLU A 1036 26.92 -10.38 22.44
N GLU A 1037 26.10 -11.43 22.21
CA GLU A 1037 26.33 -12.39 21.13
C GLU A 1037 26.40 -11.70 19.76
N LEU A 1038 25.50 -10.75 19.53
CA LEU A 1038 25.42 -10.01 18.27
C LEU A 1038 26.58 -9.00 18.13
N GLU A 1039 26.95 -8.30 19.20
CA GLU A 1039 28.08 -7.37 19.27
C GLU A 1039 29.42 -8.07 19.04
N ILE A 1040 29.63 -9.27 19.60
CA ILE A 1040 30.82 -10.10 19.34
C ILE A 1040 30.91 -10.43 17.84
N HIS A 1041 29.82 -10.90 17.26
CA HIS A 1041 29.78 -11.24 15.83
C HIS A 1041 30.05 -10.02 14.93
N ILE A 1042 29.50 -8.86 15.27
CA ILE A 1042 29.76 -7.59 14.55
C ILE A 1042 31.23 -7.20 14.69
N LEU A 1043 31.80 -7.30 15.89
CA LEU A 1043 33.19 -6.95 16.16
C LEU A 1043 34.17 -7.83 15.37
N GLU A 1044 33.97 -9.15 15.34
CA GLU A 1044 34.76 -10.07 14.53
C GLU A 1044 34.66 -9.76 13.03
N THR A 1045 33.44 -9.52 12.55
CA THR A 1045 33.18 -9.18 11.15
C THR A 1045 33.86 -7.86 10.76
N ARG A 1046 33.72 -6.80 11.59
CA ARG A 1046 34.35 -5.49 11.33
C ARG A 1046 35.87 -5.54 11.44
N LYS A 1047 36.43 -6.28 12.41
CA LYS A 1047 37.89 -6.53 12.49
C LYS A 1047 38.42 -7.19 11.22
N CYS A 1048 37.68 -8.15 10.66
CA CYS A 1048 38.07 -8.85 9.44
C CYS A 1048 37.94 -7.97 8.17
N VAL A 1049 36.91 -7.12 8.08
CA VAL A 1049 36.61 -6.33 6.87
C VAL A 1049 37.29 -4.95 6.86
N LEU A 1050 37.23 -4.23 7.97
CA LEU A 1050 37.68 -2.83 8.10
C LEU A 1050 39.00 -2.70 8.88
N GLY A 1051 39.38 -3.74 9.62
CA GLY A 1051 40.52 -3.74 10.51
C GLY A 1051 40.17 -3.35 11.96
N PRO A 1052 41.08 -3.62 12.92
CA PRO A 1052 40.86 -3.41 14.35
C PRO A 1052 40.84 -1.93 14.76
N GLU A 1053 41.46 -1.05 13.96
CA GLU A 1053 41.63 0.38 14.24
C GLU A 1053 40.51 1.26 13.67
N HIS A 1054 39.63 0.70 12.84
CA HIS A 1054 38.58 1.47 12.18
C HIS A 1054 37.59 2.07 13.20
N PRO A 1055 37.16 3.35 13.05
CA PRO A 1055 36.26 4.01 14.00
C PRO A 1055 35.00 3.20 14.34
N ASP A 1056 34.36 2.58 13.35
CA ASP A 1056 33.17 1.73 13.56
C ASP A 1056 33.48 0.41 14.28
N THR A 1057 34.70 -0.13 14.15
CA THR A 1057 35.17 -1.27 14.93
C THR A 1057 35.38 -0.84 16.38
N LEU A 1058 35.96 0.34 16.61
CA LEU A 1058 36.15 0.89 17.94
C LEU A 1058 34.82 1.31 18.60
N ALA A 1059 33.81 1.70 17.82
CA ALA A 1059 32.44 1.95 18.29
C ALA A 1059 31.82 0.68 18.88
N ILE A 1060 31.81 -0.41 18.13
CA ILE A 1060 31.24 -1.67 18.63
C ILE A 1060 32.07 -2.27 19.79
N MET A 1061 33.40 -2.05 19.83
CA MET A 1061 34.22 -2.41 21.00
C MET A 1061 33.81 -1.66 22.26
N HIS A 1062 33.48 -0.37 22.14
CA HIS A 1062 32.99 0.44 23.26
C HIS A 1062 31.64 -0.08 23.77
N ASP A 1063 30.73 -0.36 22.84
CA ASP A 1063 29.38 -0.84 23.17
C ASP A 1063 29.43 -2.23 23.82
N LEU A 1064 30.23 -3.16 23.27
CA LEU A 1064 30.44 -4.49 23.86
C LEU A 1064 31.06 -4.42 25.25
N ALA A 1065 32.07 -3.57 25.46
CA ALA A 1065 32.66 -3.38 26.78
C ALA A 1065 31.63 -2.83 27.80
N HIS A 1066 30.70 -2.00 27.35
CA HIS A 1066 29.60 -1.53 28.16
C HIS A 1066 28.60 -2.65 28.50
N THR A 1067 28.21 -3.45 27.52
CA THR A 1067 27.35 -4.61 27.70
C THR A 1067 27.95 -5.62 28.69
N LEU A 1068 29.24 -5.93 28.56
CA LEU A 1068 29.97 -6.84 29.47
C LEU A 1068 29.98 -6.31 30.92
N LYS A 1069 30.16 -5.00 31.12
CA LYS A 1069 30.13 -4.42 32.49
C LYS A 1069 28.75 -4.56 33.13
N VAL A 1070 27.68 -4.33 32.37
CA VAL A 1070 26.29 -4.49 32.85
C VAL A 1070 25.99 -5.95 33.23
N GLN A 1071 26.58 -6.91 32.52
CA GLN A 1071 26.47 -8.34 32.81
C GLN A 1071 27.41 -8.83 33.93
N GLN A 1072 28.06 -7.93 34.68
CA GLN A 1072 28.99 -8.26 35.77
C GLN A 1072 30.26 -9.02 35.32
N LYS A 1073 30.60 -9.01 34.03
CA LYS A 1073 31.87 -9.51 33.49
C LYS A 1073 32.94 -8.41 33.56
N ALA A 1074 33.25 -7.94 34.76
CA ALA A 1074 34.02 -6.72 34.99
C ALA A 1074 35.45 -6.76 34.42
N GLY A 1075 36.14 -7.91 34.53
CA GLY A 1075 37.51 -8.08 34.00
C GLY A 1075 37.57 -7.96 32.48
N ASP A 1076 36.68 -8.65 31.76
CA ASP A 1076 36.62 -8.61 30.29
C ASP A 1076 36.19 -7.23 29.79
N ALA A 1077 35.23 -6.59 30.49
CA ALA A 1077 34.78 -5.24 30.18
C ALA A 1077 35.89 -4.19 30.33
N LEU A 1078 36.68 -4.28 31.40
CA LEU A 1078 37.83 -3.39 31.64
C LEU A 1078 38.89 -3.60 30.56
N ALA A 1079 39.31 -4.84 30.32
CA ALA A 1079 40.32 -5.14 29.31
C ALA A 1079 39.93 -4.64 27.91
N LEU A 1080 38.67 -4.86 27.50
CA LEU A 1080 38.16 -4.44 26.21
C LEU A 1080 38.04 -2.90 26.10
N MET A 1081 37.62 -2.22 27.17
CA MET A 1081 37.53 -0.76 27.21
C MET A 1081 38.91 -0.10 27.21
N GLU A 1082 39.90 -0.66 27.93
CA GLU A 1082 41.30 -0.19 27.90
C GLU A 1082 41.89 -0.30 26.49
N GLN A 1083 41.65 -1.43 25.82
CA GLN A 1083 42.04 -1.62 24.43
C GLN A 1083 41.37 -0.59 23.51
N CYS A 1084 40.07 -0.36 23.66
CA CYS A 1084 39.32 0.64 22.87
C CYS A 1084 39.88 2.07 23.07
N VAL A 1085 40.15 2.48 24.31
CA VAL A 1085 40.71 3.81 24.61
C VAL A 1085 42.12 3.97 24.05
N SER A 1086 42.97 2.94 24.15
CA SER A 1086 44.32 2.96 23.60
C SER A 1086 44.31 3.13 22.08
N LEU A 1087 43.48 2.35 21.38
CA LEU A 1087 43.35 2.43 19.92
C LEU A 1087 42.72 3.77 19.49
N ARG A 1088 41.70 4.27 20.19
CA ARG A 1088 41.10 5.59 19.89
C ARG A 1088 42.11 6.74 20.10
N HIS A 1089 42.96 6.66 21.13
CA HIS A 1089 44.04 7.63 21.31
C HIS A 1089 45.04 7.63 20.15
N GLN A 1090 45.40 6.45 19.65
CA GLN A 1090 46.35 6.32 18.53
C GLN A 1090 45.75 6.79 17.18
N VAL A 1091 44.48 6.47 16.92
CA VAL A 1091 43.84 6.70 15.62
C VAL A 1091 43.17 8.08 15.52
N LEU A 1092 42.45 8.49 16.56
CA LEU A 1092 41.63 9.71 16.57
C LEU A 1092 42.27 10.85 17.36
N GLY A 1093 43.27 10.56 18.20
CA GLY A 1093 43.88 11.50 19.12
C GLY A 1093 43.18 11.61 20.48
N PRO A 1094 43.84 12.20 21.49
CA PRO A 1094 43.35 12.30 22.87
C PRO A 1094 42.10 13.19 23.01
N ASP A 1095 42.02 14.25 22.21
CA ASP A 1095 40.99 15.28 22.35
C ASP A 1095 39.72 14.98 21.53
N HIS A 1096 39.71 13.89 20.76
CA HIS A 1096 38.54 13.52 19.96
C HIS A 1096 37.36 13.15 20.88
N PRO A 1097 36.12 13.62 20.59
CA PRO A 1097 34.95 13.39 21.45
C PRO A 1097 34.72 11.92 21.82
N ASP A 1098 34.93 11.01 20.85
CA ASP A 1098 34.79 9.57 21.06
C ASP A 1098 35.90 8.98 21.95
N THR A 1099 37.13 9.52 21.90
CA THR A 1099 38.24 9.09 22.76
C THR A 1099 37.99 9.52 24.21
N LEU A 1100 37.55 10.77 24.39
CA LEU A 1100 37.17 11.32 25.70
C LEU A 1100 36.01 10.54 26.32
N ARG A 1101 34.99 10.20 25.52
CA ARG A 1101 33.84 9.40 25.96
C ARG A 1101 34.25 8.01 26.45
N SER A 1102 35.05 7.29 25.68
CA SER A 1102 35.57 5.98 26.11
C SER A 1102 36.44 6.09 27.36
N SER A 1103 37.29 7.12 27.44
CA SER A 1103 38.19 7.35 28.58
C SER A 1103 37.42 7.66 29.87
N HIS A 1104 36.35 8.47 29.77
CA HIS A 1104 35.45 8.72 30.89
C HIS A 1104 34.79 7.42 31.38
N LYS A 1105 34.30 6.60 30.45
CA LYS A 1105 33.64 5.33 30.77
C LYS A 1105 34.61 4.31 31.38
N LEU A 1106 35.84 4.26 30.90
CA LEU A 1106 36.91 3.46 31.49
C LEU A 1106 37.19 3.87 32.94
N ASN A 1107 37.26 5.17 33.22
CA ASN A 1107 37.46 5.69 34.57
C ASN A 1107 36.28 5.35 35.50
N GLU A 1108 35.04 5.35 34.99
CA GLU A 1108 33.89 4.85 35.75
C GLU A 1108 34.01 3.35 36.07
N PHE A 1109 34.47 2.53 35.12
CA PHE A 1109 34.62 1.09 35.34
C PHE A 1109 35.65 0.78 36.42
N LYS A 1110 36.78 1.50 36.43
CA LYS A 1110 37.85 1.36 37.44
C LYS A 1110 37.40 1.77 38.83
N LYS A 1111 36.64 2.87 38.95
CA LYS A 1111 36.10 3.32 40.25
C LYS A 1111 35.11 2.32 40.86
N ALA A 1112 34.31 1.66 40.04
CA ALA A 1112 33.32 0.67 40.50
C ALA A 1112 33.96 -0.63 41.02
N ASP A 1113 35.09 -1.07 40.44
CA ASP A 1113 35.83 -2.27 40.90
C ASP A 1113 36.55 -2.02 42.24
N HIS A 1114 37.16 -0.85 42.43
CA HIS A 1114 37.81 -0.50 43.69
C HIS A 1114 36.83 -0.43 44.88
N LEU A 1115 35.53 -0.21 44.64
CA LEU A 1115 34.49 -0.23 45.67
C LEU A 1115 33.98 -1.65 45.99
N SER A 1116 34.06 -2.61 45.06
CA SER A 1116 33.71 -4.02 45.32
C SER A 1116 34.78 -4.72 46.15
N ASP A 1117 36.06 -4.42 45.90
CA ASP A 1117 37.18 -5.00 46.68
C ASP A 1117 37.22 -4.49 48.13
N ALA A 1118 36.78 -3.25 48.37
CA ALA A 1118 36.71 -2.66 49.72
C ALA A 1118 35.59 -3.26 50.59
N ASN A 1119 34.49 -3.73 49.99
CA ASN A 1119 33.36 -4.32 50.72
C ASN A 1119 33.58 -5.80 51.11
N GLN A 1120 34.47 -6.54 50.42
CA GLN A 1120 34.87 -7.90 50.82
C GLN A 1120 35.78 -7.92 52.05
N GLN A 1121 36.54 -6.84 52.32
CA GLN A 1121 37.38 -6.75 53.52
C GLN A 1121 36.60 -6.47 54.81
N THR A 1122 35.33 -6.04 54.71
CA THR A 1122 34.47 -5.77 55.87
C THR A 1122 33.55 -6.94 56.29
N SER A 1123 33.47 -8.02 55.50
CA SER A 1123 32.66 -9.21 55.86
C SER A 1123 33.40 -10.26 56.70
N ASP A 1124 34.71 -10.14 56.89
CA ASP A 1124 35.52 -11.11 57.64
C ASP A 1124 35.62 -10.82 59.16
N GLN A 1125 34.83 -9.88 59.71
CA GLN A 1125 34.92 -9.49 61.13
C GLN A 1125 33.66 -9.69 61.98
N VAL A 1126 32.63 -10.40 61.50
CA VAL A 1126 31.45 -10.72 62.35
C VAL A 1126 31.04 -12.19 62.18
N GLU A 1127 31.92 -13.11 62.55
CA GLU A 1127 31.56 -14.50 62.89
C GLU A 1127 32.18 -14.88 64.24
N SER A 1128 31.45 -14.59 65.32
CA SER A 1128 31.58 -15.31 66.58
C SER A 1128 30.32 -15.09 67.42
N ASP A 1129 29.27 -15.86 67.16
CA ASP A 1129 28.62 -16.62 68.23
C ASP A 1129 27.65 -17.65 67.63
N GLN A 1130 27.85 -18.92 68.02
CA GLN A 1130 27.03 -20.06 67.62
C GLN A 1130 25.95 -20.32 68.67
N SER A 1131 24.68 -20.52 68.27
CA SER A 1131 23.89 -21.64 68.82
C SER A 1131 22.64 -21.99 68.02
N MET A 1132 22.56 -23.29 67.67
CA MET A 1132 21.39 -24.18 67.59
C MET A 1132 20.31 -24.00 66.50
N ARG A 1133 20.30 -24.99 65.57
CA ARG A 1133 19.20 -25.89 65.13
C ARG A 1133 17.76 -25.36 65.33
N GLU A 1134 16.83 -25.39 64.37
CA GLU A 1134 16.26 -26.61 63.74
C GLU A 1134 15.29 -26.24 62.59
N ILE A 1135 15.03 -27.18 61.69
CA ILE A 1135 14.11 -27.06 60.54
C ILE A 1135 12.68 -27.36 61.00
N SER A 1136 11.71 -26.48 60.70
CA SER A 1136 10.42 -26.88 60.09
C SER A 1136 9.45 -25.71 59.84
N ALA A 1137 8.98 -25.68 58.59
CA ALA A 1137 7.62 -25.40 58.13
C ALA A 1137 6.84 -24.15 58.60
N ALA A 1138 6.46 -23.42 57.55
CA ALA A 1138 5.14 -22.83 57.31
C ALA A 1138 4.82 -21.44 57.91
N THR A 1139 4.49 -20.53 56.98
CA THR A 1139 3.21 -19.79 56.89
C THR A 1139 3.44 -18.29 56.67
N VAL A 1140 2.98 -17.85 55.49
CA VAL A 1140 2.35 -16.56 55.16
C VAL A 1140 2.92 -15.31 55.85
N ILE A 1141 3.58 -14.45 55.07
CA ILE A 1141 3.59 -13.01 55.35
C ILE A 1141 3.34 -12.22 54.05
N THR A 1142 2.19 -11.57 54.08
CA THR A 1142 1.72 -10.44 53.29
C THR A 1142 2.76 -9.32 53.18
N ALA A 1143 2.88 -8.73 51.99
CA ALA A 1143 3.58 -7.47 51.77
C ALA A 1143 2.92 -6.31 52.54
N PRO A 1144 3.71 -5.37 53.07
CA PRO A 1144 3.28 -3.98 53.13
C PRO A 1144 4.28 -3.05 52.43
N ASP A 1145 3.70 -2.26 51.53
CA ASP A 1145 3.97 -0.87 51.19
C ASP A 1145 5.38 -0.27 51.30
N THR A 1146 5.83 0.09 50.11
CA THR A 1146 6.84 1.06 49.72
C THR A 1146 6.63 2.45 50.30
N LYS A 1147 7.61 2.95 51.08
CA LYS A 1147 7.92 4.38 51.19
C LYS A 1147 9.42 4.58 51.42
N HIS A 1148 10.06 5.29 50.47
CA HIS A 1148 11.30 6.08 50.55
C HIS A 1148 12.27 5.84 49.38
N ILE A 1149 11.97 6.41 48.22
CA ILE A 1149 13.02 6.88 47.29
C ILE A 1149 12.59 8.25 46.75
N ASN A 1150 13.18 9.32 47.28
CA ASN A 1150 13.32 10.60 46.58
C ASN A 1150 14.32 11.49 47.32
N ARG A 1151 15.62 11.28 47.04
CA ARG A 1151 16.67 12.30 47.20
C ARG A 1151 17.93 11.91 46.43
N ALA A 1152 17.92 12.16 45.12
CA ALA A 1152 19.12 12.45 44.32
C ALA A 1152 18.69 13.10 42.99
N LYS A 1153 18.49 14.43 43.02
CA LYS A 1153 18.49 15.27 41.82
C LYS A 1153 19.94 15.66 41.53
N GLY A 1154 20.38 15.47 40.29
CA GLY A 1154 21.61 16.06 39.75
C GLY A 1154 22.42 15.05 38.94
N LEU A 1155 22.64 15.36 37.66
CA LEU A 1155 23.47 14.64 36.67
C LEU A 1155 22.80 13.45 35.95
N ALA A 1156 21.83 13.75 35.09
CA ALA A 1156 21.54 12.92 33.92
C ALA A 1156 21.42 13.84 32.70
N THR A 1157 22.54 14.17 32.09
CA THR A 1157 22.59 14.73 30.74
C THR A 1157 22.04 13.69 29.76
N PRO A 1158 21.01 14.01 28.96
CA PRO A 1158 20.55 13.10 27.91
C PRO A 1158 21.67 12.98 26.87
N ILE A 1159 22.05 11.74 26.53
CA ILE A 1159 22.96 11.45 25.43
C ILE A 1159 22.29 11.93 24.15
N ARG A 1160 22.68 13.10 23.66
CA ARG A 1160 22.40 13.59 22.31
C ARG A 1160 23.47 12.99 21.40
N TRP A 1161 23.16 11.90 20.71
CA TRP A 1161 23.91 11.56 19.49
C TRP A 1161 23.39 12.45 18.37
N PRO A 1162 24.24 13.10 17.56
CA PRO A 1162 23.80 13.73 16.33
C PRO A 1162 23.19 12.65 15.45
N PHE A 1163 22.01 12.91 14.88
CA PHE A 1163 21.38 12.07 13.85
C PHE A 1163 22.14 12.11 12.50
N GLU A 1164 23.45 12.37 12.52
CA GLU A 1164 24.34 12.53 11.36
C GLU A 1164 24.57 11.23 10.57
N ASN A 1165 24.17 10.08 11.12
CA ASN A 1165 24.43 8.75 10.54
C ASN A 1165 23.18 8.11 9.90
N HIS A 1166 22.44 8.88 9.12
CA HIS A 1166 21.38 8.33 8.28
C HIS A 1166 21.92 7.94 6.88
N PRO A 1167 21.56 6.83 6.22
CA PRO A 1167 21.95 6.55 4.82
C PRO A 1167 21.60 7.61 3.74
N LEU A 1168 20.84 8.68 4.04
CA LEU A 1168 20.74 9.88 3.16
C LEU A 1168 21.69 11.02 3.59
N LEU A 1169 22.48 10.80 4.64
CA LEU A 1169 23.48 11.66 5.26
C LEU A 1169 24.88 10.99 5.37
N ILE A 1170 25.00 9.66 5.20
CA ILE A 1170 26.27 8.93 5.22
C ILE A 1170 26.78 8.75 3.80
N ALA A 1171 27.47 9.78 3.31
CA ALA A 1171 28.48 9.66 2.27
C ALA A 1171 29.77 10.34 2.78
N SER A 1172 30.27 9.88 3.94
CA SER A 1172 31.59 10.24 4.45
C SER A 1172 31.97 9.37 5.65
N ARG A 1173 32.89 8.44 5.44
CA ARG A 1173 33.96 8.05 6.38
C ARG A 1173 34.75 6.89 5.77
N ASN A 1174 35.76 7.24 4.98
CA ASN A 1174 36.95 6.42 4.75
C ASN A 1174 38.09 7.41 4.54
N ILE A 1175 38.97 7.53 5.54
CA ILE A 1175 40.22 8.29 5.42
C ILE A 1175 41.31 7.28 5.03
N SER A 1176 41.93 7.50 3.88
CA SER A 1176 43.26 6.97 3.58
C SER A 1176 44.31 8.07 3.76
N SER A 1177 45.30 7.73 4.58
CA SER A 1177 46.56 8.37 4.94
C SER A 1177 47.20 9.47 4.05
N VAL A 1178 47.55 10.58 4.72
CA VAL A 1178 48.87 11.29 4.77
C VAL A 1178 49.45 11.92 3.49
N SER A 1179 49.54 13.27 3.47
CA SER A 1179 50.84 13.97 3.37
C SER A 1179 50.76 15.41 3.94
N GLN A 1180 51.90 15.87 4.45
CA GLN A 1180 52.14 17.01 5.36
C GLN A 1180 51.96 18.40 4.72
N GLY A 1181 51.71 19.42 5.55
CA GLY A 1181 52.28 20.76 5.29
C GLY A 1181 51.48 21.97 5.78
N HIS A 1182 51.95 22.55 6.90
CA HIS A 1182 51.87 23.97 7.28
C HIS A 1182 50.56 24.60 7.79
N ASP A 1183 50.41 24.55 9.12
CA ASP A 1183 50.61 25.65 10.09
C ASP A 1183 49.88 27.02 9.94
N LEU A 1184 49.30 27.42 11.08
CA LEU A 1184 49.03 28.77 11.62
C LEU A 1184 47.69 29.50 11.39
N ARG A 1185 46.91 29.49 12.48
CA ARG A 1185 46.54 30.66 13.34
C ARG A 1185 45.27 31.50 13.07
N GLU A 1186 44.67 31.79 14.23
CA GLU A 1186 43.91 32.98 14.66
C GLU A 1186 42.39 33.01 14.36
N VAL A 1187 41.54 32.81 15.39
CA VAL A 1187 40.94 33.81 16.34
C VAL A 1187 39.76 34.52 15.64
N ASP A 1188 38.52 34.55 16.14
CA ASP A 1188 37.91 34.51 17.48
C ASP A 1188 36.59 33.68 17.48
#